data_AF-A0A931NWP5-F1
#
_entry.id   AF-A0A931NWP5-F1
#
_cell.length_a   1.000
_cell.length_b   1.000
_cell.length_c   1.000
_cell.angle_alpha   90.00
_cell.angle_beta   90.00
_cell.angle_gamma   90.00
#
_symmetry.space_group_name_H-M   'P 1'
#
loop_
_entity.id
_entity.type
_entity.pdbx_description
1 polymer ?
#
loop_
_entity_poly.entity_id
_entity_poly.type
_entity_poly.pdbx_seq_one_letter_code
_entity_poly.pdbx_strand_id
1 'polypeptide(L)'
;MGKEGQQRATKVHVAAFGKHPGWDDHIEEIGLDCDALVQVKRALYTEGIAGNIDSGAWEKLSDEHRLPGFRHVFYWRRPDGLVVGRMWSSRDGRGRTKYPMVVVAMVEGVSQGWAIEHALPRLETIESKVTQTGSAELVRLAIGEARRGLEDEAALLVAGAASTNLASPAGLVKSLIASPGLSLPTDDGKGMGLTRIMYEMEREMGAFRSSGGGTRGLTRMAGDAGGQHLRVPLCLAHKGEAASAWLELMSQNVADGVPMLVIEPLDEDFLDIIVGEVRPSSLFCVRASAKGLALTSDVPYTIEPAFRQAAEQRQAAWAAGNLRSPAPAPGAAAMAAVAAVKEVGGKKGMLVAAGVGALLLLAVLIYALSGGSSGGTKPKGDASGAQSDKPPAQAAGADTKPQTKAPEPETAAPTKAAQNQPAPAAIEPEAKPEPKPAAYAAGDIRAGWGFDAALSAVKAKLGTLETQLKEENKKPDPALREALSRAEDRANKFVKTVTLTPSNQDSVRRDMEACEGMLVQASKDIDAQLAEVYARVGAEMKAKAAQPAVTTEAMKKAWQQGVAGVDPTLGYQGARDRAAAITAGLTDAEGKILAAASAKPPTLPDADAGAIDAVSASRRDAALQAASEAVLLGDVNRQKRVVDGFLASQQAAQDELTLARRLEDLIALGELPGDNPTMTAMVTELQASPAWKDLAGPLSGVVARVRDIGNLASEQAPDKLLDVIHQARADETRLRAGEVLGAWLRLAEIGWPKTAADLPLAGKTLADEVRKTLGRIADEKARGAAIARANDAAARMWSGFVRAAGGDGAGIAAAVEAMPMFGVDQPAVDALPSWAKYNIARLKLERAVRLAEGQTGAARADAQAAAMNDFVGAVQGLDIAKSGAPAALLAAIEPLRSKGAQLDLSKLGPGSAGWKLTQSEDGLTATYSTSRGGNEHTVDFKRLAEGSGGEVSFIATTEVSVGEFADIVGAAGRWEEYRSLLPKSSEGGIDPRLGPRAWYWAGETAQGIQPCKPGAGDSSGGWVRISSTMQQKPYYPDGMTVSPPAMDSPMQYVGPVPALLAARLVGCRFPSVEEWKRALAGDGPTPNPNLRDATWKKEYEHIKQFTGLSPQWPASGIFLPAGQAPISAPNDGLPAVTTDDGVLWFRPVNEKTTTTFHDLIGNVSEYVSDGALVLEGVAPTREAVEAALEKGEKLRVIGGSALSPQGQATNEPQPVNFPQSRRGYSDVGFRLAFSAPRAAGAAGVGERLQSALGSSGYLPAQK
;
A
#
# COMPACT_ATOMS: atom_id res chain seq x y z
N MET A 1 -20.54 36.46 -4.73
CA MET A 1 -19.16 36.14 -4.32
C MET A 1 -19.13 34.68 -3.90
N GLY A 2 -18.56 33.80 -4.71
CA GLY A 2 -18.33 32.41 -4.30
C GLY A 2 -17.06 32.33 -3.46
N LYS A 3 -17.01 31.42 -2.50
CA LYS A 3 -15.72 30.91 -2.01
C LYS A 3 -15.26 29.87 -3.02
N GLU A 4 -14.11 30.08 -3.65
CA GLU A 4 -13.43 29.02 -4.36
C GLU A 4 -13.10 27.91 -3.36
N GLY A 5 -13.58 26.70 -3.62
CA GLY A 5 -13.35 25.57 -2.73
C GLY A 5 -11.89 25.17 -2.78
N GLN A 6 -11.22 25.11 -1.62
CA GLN A 6 -9.97 24.36 -1.53
C GLN A 6 -10.26 22.92 -1.99
N GLN A 7 -9.61 22.50 -3.07
CA GLN A 7 -9.66 21.10 -3.50
C GLN A 7 -9.12 20.26 -2.35
N ARG A 8 -9.97 19.40 -1.77
CA ARG A 8 -9.53 18.39 -0.82
C ARG A 8 -8.56 17.48 -1.57
N ALA A 9 -7.41 17.17 -0.96
CA ALA A 9 -6.51 16.17 -1.50
C ALA A 9 -7.27 14.85 -1.67
N THR A 10 -7.12 14.20 -2.82
CA THR A 10 -7.70 12.88 -3.08
C THR A 10 -7.22 11.89 -2.03
N LYS A 11 -8.13 11.05 -1.52
CA LYS A 11 -7.78 9.90 -0.68
C LYS A 11 -8.57 8.68 -1.10
N VAL A 12 -7.97 7.52 -0.92
CA VAL A 12 -8.67 6.24 -0.98
C VAL A 12 -8.36 5.43 0.27
N HIS A 13 -9.40 4.88 0.87
CA HIS A 13 -9.32 3.93 1.98
C HIS A 13 -10.04 2.65 1.55
N VAL A 14 -9.49 1.47 1.86
CA VAL A 14 -10.11 0.18 1.50
C VAL A 14 -10.15 -0.73 2.72
N ALA A 15 -11.34 -1.23 3.04
CA ALA A 15 -11.60 -2.11 4.17
C ALA A 15 -12.35 -3.38 3.79
N ALA A 16 -12.30 -4.38 4.68
CA ALA A 16 -13.13 -5.56 4.63
C ALA A 16 -13.65 -5.92 6.02
N PHE A 17 -14.87 -6.47 6.06
CA PHE A 17 -15.49 -7.01 7.26
C PHE A 17 -16.57 -8.03 6.86
N GLY A 18 -16.78 -9.05 7.70
CA GLY A 18 -17.73 -10.13 7.40
C GLY A 18 -17.23 -11.48 7.88
N LYS A 19 -17.68 -12.55 7.23
CA LYS A 19 -17.21 -13.92 7.47
C LYS A 19 -16.37 -14.45 6.31
N HIS A 20 -15.33 -15.22 6.62
CA HIS A 20 -14.45 -15.85 5.62
C HIS A 20 -13.89 -17.17 6.18
N PRO A 21 -13.66 -18.22 5.35
CA PRO A 21 -13.16 -19.52 5.84
C PRO A 21 -11.82 -19.48 6.59
N GLY A 22 -11.02 -18.42 6.44
CA GLY A 22 -9.74 -18.23 7.14
C GLY A 22 -9.86 -17.76 8.59
N TRP A 23 -11.05 -17.41 9.07
CA TRP A 23 -11.32 -17.05 10.46
C TRP A 23 -12.47 -17.89 11.03
N ASP A 24 -12.40 -18.23 12.31
CA ASP A 24 -13.33 -19.18 12.96
C ASP A 24 -14.73 -18.58 13.21
N ASP A 25 -14.85 -17.24 13.16
CA ASP A 25 -16.08 -16.47 13.24
C ASP A 25 -16.06 -15.28 12.23
N HIS A 26 -16.07 -14.04 12.70
CA HIS A 26 -15.82 -12.88 11.84
C HIS A 26 -14.33 -12.73 11.50
N ILE A 27 -14.04 -12.11 10.36
CA ILE A 27 -12.70 -11.62 10.07
C ILE A 27 -12.34 -10.46 11.02
N GLU A 28 -11.05 -10.26 11.25
CA GLU A 28 -10.55 -9.07 11.92
C GLU A 28 -10.83 -7.78 11.12
N GLU A 29 -10.63 -6.63 11.76
CA GLU A 29 -10.95 -5.32 11.19
C GLU A 29 -9.87 -4.83 10.21
N ILE A 30 -9.84 -5.42 9.02
CA ILE A 30 -8.88 -5.05 7.97
C ILE A 30 -9.29 -3.71 7.35
N GLY A 31 -8.44 -2.69 7.50
CA GLY A 31 -8.52 -1.43 6.73
C GLY A 31 -9.53 -0.39 7.22
N LEU A 32 -10.08 -0.52 8.44
CA LEU A 32 -10.93 0.50 9.05
C LEU A 32 -10.11 1.71 9.59
N ASP A 33 -9.29 2.32 8.74
CA ASP A 33 -8.34 3.39 9.11
C ASP A 33 -8.92 4.82 8.98
N CYS A 34 -10.23 4.95 8.72
CA CYS A 34 -10.94 6.22 8.75
C CYS A 34 -12.37 6.08 9.31
N ASP A 35 -12.85 7.14 9.98
CA ASP A 35 -14.18 7.20 10.60
C ASP A 35 -15.32 6.86 9.62
N ALA A 36 -15.17 7.25 8.35
CA ALA A 36 -16.15 6.94 7.31
C ALA A 36 -16.38 5.43 7.16
N LEU A 37 -15.31 4.62 7.11
CA LEU A 37 -15.41 3.17 6.97
C LEU A 37 -15.82 2.47 8.28
N VAL A 38 -15.43 3.01 9.44
CA VAL A 38 -15.95 2.56 10.75
C VAL A 38 -17.47 2.74 10.83
N GLN A 39 -17.98 3.91 10.43
CA GLN A 39 -19.42 4.19 10.40
C GLN A 39 -20.17 3.36 9.34
N VAL A 40 -19.55 3.08 8.18
CA VAL A 40 -20.10 2.17 7.17
C VAL A 40 -20.24 0.75 7.76
N LYS A 41 -19.20 0.20 8.38
CA LYS A 41 -19.28 -1.12 9.04
C LYS A 41 -20.39 -1.11 10.10
N ARG A 42 -20.42 -0.10 10.96
CA ARG A 42 -21.41 0.01 12.04
C ARG A 42 -22.84 -0.03 11.51
N ALA A 43 -23.22 0.94 10.68
CA ALA A 43 -24.60 1.11 10.25
C ALA A 43 -25.05 0.05 9.21
N LEU A 44 -24.17 -0.36 8.27
CA LEU A 44 -24.51 -1.38 7.27
C LEU A 44 -24.50 -2.79 7.86
N TYR A 45 -23.43 -3.17 8.58
CA TYR A 45 -23.18 -4.55 8.96
C TYR A 45 -23.57 -4.85 10.41
N THR A 46 -23.00 -4.13 11.37
CA THR A 46 -23.12 -4.44 12.81
C THR A 46 -24.50 -4.12 13.39
N GLU A 47 -25.15 -3.06 12.90
CA GLU A 47 -26.51 -2.70 13.30
C GLU A 47 -27.52 -3.15 12.22
N GLY A 48 -27.25 -2.79 10.96
CA GLY A 48 -28.12 -3.05 9.81
C GLY A 48 -28.41 -4.52 9.49
N ILE A 49 -27.41 -5.20 8.91
CA ILE A 49 -27.52 -6.61 8.48
C ILE A 49 -27.70 -7.54 9.68
N ALA A 50 -26.92 -7.37 10.75
CA ALA A 50 -27.07 -8.15 11.96
C ALA A 50 -28.48 -8.00 12.57
N GLY A 51 -29.01 -6.79 12.70
CA GLY A 51 -30.36 -6.55 13.22
C GLY A 51 -31.47 -7.25 12.43
N ASN A 52 -31.31 -7.44 11.12
CA ASN A 52 -32.23 -8.24 10.30
C ASN A 52 -32.07 -9.76 10.54
N ILE A 53 -30.84 -10.25 10.71
CA ILE A 53 -30.54 -11.66 10.99
C ILE A 53 -31.02 -12.07 12.39
N ASP A 54 -30.81 -11.20 13.39
CA ASP A 54 -31.06 -11.49 14.80
C ASP A 54 -32.54 -11.32 15.16
N SER A 55 -33.25 -10.40 14.50
CA SER A 55 -34.73 -10.33 14.54
C SER A 55 -35.42 -11.39 13.68
N GLY A 56 -34.67 -12.16 12.89
CA GLY A 56 -35.20 -13.15 11.94
C GLY A 56 -36.13 -12.53 10.89
N ALA A 57 -35.82 -11.31 10.42
CA ALA A 57 -36.66 -10.57 9.49
C ALA A 57 -36.75 -11.29 8.12
N TRP A 58 -35.63 -11.79 7.62
CA TRP A 58 -35.55 -12.47 6.33
C TRP A 58 -35.95 -13.95 6.39
N GLU A 59 -35.93 -14.57 7.57
CA GLU A 59 -36.48 -15.91 7.80
C GLU A 59 -38.01 -15.95 7.74
N LYS A 60 -38.70 -14.79 7.86
CA LYS A 60 -40.16 -14.66 7.72
C LYS A 60 -40.62 -14.50 6.26
N LEU A 61 -39.69 -14.20 5.34
CA LEU A 61 -39.97 -14.19 3.91
C LEU A 61 -39.97 -15.64 3.38
N SER A 62 -41.03 -16.03 2.67
CA SER A 62 -41.03 -17.25 1.85
C SER A 62 -40.05 -17.09 0.68
N ASP A 63 -39.55 -18.21 0.13
CA ASP A 63 -38.45 -18.18 -0.84
C ASP A 63 -38.71 -17.34 -2.10
N GLU A 64 -39.94 -17.32 -2.62
CA GLU A 64 -40.28 -16.43 -3.75
C GLU A 64 -40.19 -14.93 -3.44
N HIS A 65 -40.33 -14.55 -2.16
CA HIS A 65 -40.21 -13.18 -1.67
C HIS A 65 -38.76 -12.82 -1.25
N ARG A 66 -37.81 -13.76 -1.38
CA ARG A 66 -36.48 -13.68 -0.79
C ARG A 66 -35.37 -13.94 -1.80
N LEU A 67 -34.37 -13.07 -1.85
CA LEU A 67 -33.19 -13.28 -2.69
C LEU A 67 -32.39 -14.51 -2.21
N PRO A 68 -31.80 -15.32 -3.10
CA PRO A 68 -31.20 -16.60 -2.72
C PRO A 68 -29.93 -16.42 -1.88
N GLY A 69 -29.00 -15.55 -2.31
CA GLY A 69 -27.77 -15.17 -1.59
C GLY A 69 -27.78 -13.72 -1.13
N PHE A 70 -26.65 -13.26 -0.59
CA PHE A 70 -26.23 -11.87 -0.77
C PHE A 70 -25.38 -11.84 -2.05
N ARG A 71 -25.71 -10.99 -3.02
CA ARG A 71 -24.95 -10.78 -4.28
C ARG A 71 -25.17 -9.34 -4.75
N HIS A 72 -24.50 -8.38 -4.13
CA HIS A 72 -24.77 -6.95 -4.32
C HIS A 72 -23.51 -6.12 -4.54
N VAL A 73 -23.65 -5.07 -5.34
CA VAL A 73 -22.81 -3.87 -5.29
C VAL A 73 -23.58 -2.79 -4.54
N PHE A 74 -22.90 -1.87 -3.87
CA PHE A 74 -23.54 -0.70 -3.28
C PHE A 74 -22.68 0.57 -3.35
N TYR A 75 -23.36 1.71 -3.31
CA TYR A 75 -22.80 3.03 -3.55
C TYR A 75 -23.36 4.01 -2.51
N TRP A 76 -22.54 4.46 -1.56
CA TRP A 76 -22.97 5.35 -0.49
C TRP A 76 -22.38 6.75 -0.70
N ARG A 77 -23.18 7.65 -1.26
CA ARG A 77 -22.86 9.09 -1.35
C ARG A 77 -22.97 9.69 0.05
N ARG A 78 -21.92 10.39 0.50
CA ARG A 78 -21.83 10.99 1.84
C ARG A 78 -21.14 12.38 1.77
N PRO A 79 -21.17 13.21 2.84
CA PRO A 79 -20.54 14.55 2.83
C PRO A 79 -18.99 14.55 2.87
N ASP A 80 -18.39 13.39 3.16
CA ASP A 80 -16.96 13.12 3.13
C ASP A 80 -16.50 12.69 1.71
N GLY A 81 -17.26 11.79 1.06
CA GLY A 81 -16.96 11.27 -0.29
C GLY A 81 -17.97 10.22 -0.79
N LEU A 82 -17.50 9.29 -1.63
CA LEU A 82 -18.29 8.13 -2.09
C LEU A 82 -17.69 6.84 -1.53
N VAL A 83 -18.53 6.01 -0.92
CA VAL A 83 -18.18 4.60 -0.65
C VAL A 83 -18.69 3.75 -1.81
N VAL A 84 -17.82 2.94 -2.41
CA VAL A 84 -18.19 1.86 -3.33
C VAL A 84 -17.95 0.54 -2.59
N GLY A 85 -18.89 -0.41 -2.69
CA GLY A 85 -18.83 -1.65 -1.93
C GLY A 85 -19.35 -2.87 -2.68
N ARG A 86 -18.87 -4.05 -2.29
CA ARG A 86 -19.40 -5.35 -2.73
C ARG A 86 -19.71 -6.23 -1.52
N MET A 87 -20.78 -7.01 -1.64
CA MET A 87 -21.32 -7.83 -0.57
C MET A 87 -21.81 -9.17 -1.11
N TRP A 88 -21.24 -10.28 -0.63
CA TRP A 88 -21.58 -11.63 -1.09
C TRP A 88 -21.79 -12.64 0.06
N SER A 89 -22.59 -13.67 -0.20
CA SER A 89 -22.77 -14.80 0.72
C SER A 89 -21.44 -15.51 0.96
N SER A 90 -21.08 -15.67 2.24
CA SER A 90 -19.83 -16.29 2.66
C SER A 90 -20.08 -17.26 3.82
N ARG A 91 -19.01 -17.83 4.37
CA ARG A 91 -19.01 -18.68 5.57
C ARG A 91 -17.74 -18.46 6.37
N ASP A 92 -17.81 -18.69 7.68
CA ASP A 92 -16.61 -18.79 8.52
C ASP A 92 -15.93 -20.17 8.43
N GLY A 93 -14.80 -20.34 9.11
CA GLY A 93 -14.06 -21.60 9.22
C GLY A 93 -14.86 -22.74 9.87
N ARG A 94 -15.93 -22.41 10.62
CA ARG A 94 -16.90 -23.36 11.17
C ARG A 94 -18.10 -23.59 10.24
N GLY A 95 -18.07 -23.05 9.03
CA GLY A 95 -19.09 -23.25 7.99
C GLY A 95 -20.38 -22.44 8.17
N ARG A 96 -20.46 -21.47 9.09
CA ARG A 96 -21.70 -20.74 9.39
C ARG A 96 -21.93 -19.63 8.36
N THR A 97 -23.07 -19.67 7.67
CA THR A 97 -23.38 -18.89 6.45
C THR A 97 -24.30 -17.67 6.63
N LYS A 98 -24.76 -17.38 7.87
CA LYS A 98 -25.80 -16.35 8.12
C LYS A 98 -25.40 -14.93 7.69
N TYR A 99 -24.11 -14.59 7.74
CA TYR A 99 -23.60 -13.24 7.46
C TYR A 99 -22.76 -13.22 6.18
N PRO A 100 -22.78 -12.11 5.41
CA PRO A 100 -21.98 -11.97 4.20
C PRO A 100 -20.50 -11.70 4.49
N MET A 101 -19.71 -11.71 3.42
CA MET A 101 -18.45 -10.98 3.33
C MET A 101 -18.71 -9.62 2.65
N VAL A 102 -18.08 -8.56 3.15
CA VAL A 102 -18.19 -7.20 2.60
C VAL A 102 -16.79 -6.61 2.40
N VAL A 103 -16.58 -5.97 1.26
CA VAL A 103 -15.39 -5.17 0.95
C VAL A 103 -15.82 -3.81 0.41
N VAL A 104 -15.12 -2.76 0.82
CA VAL A 104 -15.49 -1.36 0.54
C VAL A 104 -14.27 -0.51 0.26
N ALA A 105 -14.40 0.41 -0.69
CA ALA A 105 -13.49 1.52 -0.92
C ALA A 105 -14.21 2.84 -0.61
N MET A 106 -13.66 3.66 0.28
CA MET A 106 -14.07 5.05 0.48
C MET A 106 -13.15 5.96 -0.33
N VAL A 107 -13.74 6.83 -1.14
CA VAL A 107 -13.04 7.67 -2.12
C VAL A 107 -13.40 9.14 -1.88
N GLU A 108 -12.41 9.95 -1.51
CA GLU A 108 -12.53 11.40 -1.25
C GLU A 108 -11.92 12.23 -2.39
N GLY A 109 -12.43 13.44 -2.62
CA GLY A 109 -11.79 14.46 -3.47
C GLY A 109 -12.04 14.36 -4.99
N VAL A 110 -12.70 13.30 -5.47
CA VAL A 110 -12.88 12.99 -6.90
C VAL A 110 -14.35 12.93 -7.32
N SER A 111 -14.61 12.77 -8.62
CA SER A 111 -15.98 12.62 -9.14
C SER A 111 -16.57 11.25 -8.79
N GLN A 112 -17.89 11.20 -8.61
CA GLN A 112 -18.63 9.96 -8.37
C GLN A 112 -18.40 8.93 -9.48
N GLY A 113 -18.37 9.39 -10.74
CA GLY A 113 -18.09 8.53 -11.90
C GLY A 113 -16.70 7.89 -11.82
N TRP A 114 -15.65 8.69 -11.58
CA TRP A 114 -14.30 8.14 -11.45
C TRP A 114 -14.21 7.10 -10.32
N ALA A 115 -14.78 7.41 -9.16
CA ALA A 115 -14.77 6.51 -8.00
C ALA A 115 -15.46 5.17 -8.30
N ILE A 116 -16.57 5.16 -9.04
CA ILE A 116 -17.27 3.94 -9.46
C ILE A 116 -16.47 3.16 -10.51
N GLU A 117 -15.97 3.87 -11.53
CA GLU A 117 -15.23 3.29 -12.66
C GLU A 117 -13.94 2.58 -12.22
N HIS A 118 -13.24 3.13 -11.21
CA HIS A 118 -11.93 2.63 -10.76
C HIS A 118 -12.06 1.68 -9.55
N ALA A 119 -12.88 2.02 -8.54
CA ALA A 119 -13.01 1.16 -7.36
C ALA A 119 -13.71 -0.17 -7.68
N LEU A 120 -14.78 -0.17 -8.48
CA LEU A 120 -15.59 -1.39 -8.66
C LEU A 120 -14.80 -2.57 -9.25
N PRO A 121 -14.04 -2.44 -10.36
CA PRO A 121 -13.22 -3.54 -10.90
C PRO A 121 -12.18 -4.06 -9.91
N ARG A 122 -11.60 -3.18 -9.08
CA ARG A 122 -10.67 -3.58 -8.02
C ARG A 122 -11.39 -4.38 -6.94
N LEU A 123 -12.59 -3.99 -6.51
CA LEU A 123 -13.41 -4.77 -5.57
C LEU A 123 -13.90 -6.11 -6.17
N GLU A 124 -14.23 -6.19 -7.47
CA GLU A 124 -14.53 -7.48 -8.12
C GLU A 124 -13.32 -8.43 -8.07
N THR A 125 -12.11 -7.88 -8.23
CA THR A 125 -10.85 -8.62 -8.11
C THR A 125 -10.62 -9.11 -6.68
N ILE A 126 -10.96 -8.32 -5.65
CA ILE A 126 -10.91 -8.77 -4.25
C ILE A 126 -11.91 -9.93 -4.04
N GLU A 127 -13.17 -9.80 -4.45
CA GLU A 127 -14.17 -10.88 -4.31
C GLU A 127 -13.68 -12.19 -4.93
N SER A 128 -13.14 -12.14 -6.15
CA SER A 128 -12.57 -13.32 -6.82
C SER A 128 -11.40 -13.92 -6.05
N LYS A 129 -10.43 -13.12 -5.59
CA LYS A 129 -9.26 -13.60 -4.81
C LYS A 129 -9.69 -14.19 -3.45
N VAL A 130 -10.55 -13.49 -2.73
CA VAL A 130 -11.01 -13.84 -1.38
C VAL A 130 -11.86 -15.11 -1.40
N THR A 131 -12.73 -15.28 -2.40
CA THR A 131 -13.59 -16.47 -2.52
C THR A 131 -12.81 -17.72 -2.97
N GLN A 132 -11.65 -17.55 -3.61
CA GLN A 132 -10.75 -18.64 -4.01
C GLN A 132 -9.77 -19.08 -2.93
N THR A 133 -9.67 -18.38 -1.79
CA THR A 133 -8.70 -18.68 -0.72
C THR A 133 -9.36 -19.02 0.62
N GLY A 134 -8.73 -19.94 1.37
CA GLY A 134 -9.01 -20.18 2.79
C GLY A 134 -7.99 -19.53 3.74
N SER A 135 -7.02 -18.76 3.23
CA SER A 135 -5.95 -18.18 4.05
C SER A 135 -6.22 -16.72 4.41
N ALA A 136 -6.17 -16.42 5.71
CA ALA A 136 -6.26 -15.06 6.24
C ALA A 136 -5.20 -14.12 5.66
N GLU A 137 -3.96 -14.58 5.50
CA GLU A 137 -2.86 -13.78 4.94
C GLU A 137 -3.12 -13.38 3.48
N LEU A 138 -3.73 -14.27 2.69
CA LEU A 138 -4.05 -13.97 1.29
C LEU A 138 -5.24 -13.01 1.16
N VAL A 139 -6.15 -12.98 2.14
CA VAL A 139 -7.20 -11.95 2.23
C VAL A 139 -6.58 -10.59 2.57
N ARG A 140 -5.72 -10.50 3.60
CA ARG A 140 -4.99 -9.27 3.93
C ARG A 140 -4.18 -8.74 2.74
N LEU A 141 -3.47 -9.63 2.05
CA LEU A 141 -2.68 -9.29 0.86
C LEU A 141 -3.57 -8.75 -0.26
N ALA A 142 -4.67 -9.42 -0.62
CA ALA A 142 -5.57 -8.98 -1.68
C ALA A 142 -6.18 -7.59 -1.41
N ILE A 143 -6.53 -7.30 -0.16
CA ILE A 143 -7.04 -5.98 0.25
C ILE A 143 -5.92 -4.93 0.19
N GLY A 144 -4.74 -5.24 0.72
CA GLY A 144 -3.58 -4.34 0.70
C GLY A 144 -2.96 -4.11 -0.69
N GLU A 145 -3.19 -5.01 -1.65
CA GLU A 145 -2.88 -4.79 -3.08
C GLU A 145 -3.91 -3.86 -3.73
N ALA A 146 -5.20 -4.12 -3.53
CA ALA A 146 -6.27 -3.32 -4.11
C ALA A 146 -6.31 -1.88 -3.58
N ARG A 147 -5.97 -1.69 -2.29
CA ARG A 147 -5.76 -0.37 -1.67
C ARG A 147 -4.69 0.42 -2.42
N ARG A 148 -3.47 -0.12 -2.52
CA ARG A 148 -2.34 0.56 -3.18
C ARG A 148 -2.64 0.86 -4.64
N GLY A 149 -3.20 -0.09 -5.39
CA GLY A 149 -3.58 0.16 -6.78
C GLY A 149 -4.57 1.31 -6.98
N LEU A 150 -5.49 1.53 -6.02
CA LEU A 150 -6.40 2.69 -6.04
C LEU A 150 -5.75 3.98 -5.53
N GLU A 151 -4.83 3.91 -4.56
CA GLU A 151 -4.01 5.03 -4.11
C GLU A 151 -3.09 5.54 -5.25
N ASP A 152 -2.51 4.62 -6.03
CA ASP A 152 -1.69 4.91 -7.22
C ASP A 152 -2.51 5.56 -8.35
N GLU A 153 -3.66 4.98 -8.70
CA GLU A 153 -4.60 5.54 -9.69
C GLU A 153 -5.12 6.94 -9.27
N ALA A 154 -5.39 7.12 -7.97
CA ALA A 154 -5.79 8.40 -7.38
C ALA A 154 -4.67 9.46 -7.41
N ALA A 155 -3.40 9.05 -7.26
CA ALA A 155 -2.25 9.95 -7.34
C ALA A 155 -2.02 10.44 -8.78
N LEU A 156 -2.14 9.56 -9.78
CA LEU A 156 -2.05 9.92 -11.20
C LEU A 156 -3.11 10.96 -11.61
N LEU A 157 -4.30 10.89 -11.00
CA LEU A 157 -5.39 11.86 -11.18
C LEU A 157 -5.02 13.31 -10.77
N VAL A 158 -4.07 13.48 -9.85
CA VAL A 158 -3.57 14.81 -9.42
C VAL A 158 -2.55 15.36 -10.43
N ALA A 159 -1.92 14.50 -11.24
CA ALA A 159 -0.95 14.88 -12.25
C ALA A 159 -1.57 15.23 -13.62
N GLY A 160 -2.85 14.93 -13.86
CA GLY A 160 -3.53 15.26 -15.12
C GLY A 160 -5.06 15.11 -15.05
N ALA A 161 -5.77 15.95 -15.81
CA ALA A 161 -7.23 15.94 -15.87
C ALA A 161 -7.75 14.66 -16.55
N ALA A 162 -8.06 13.63 -15.75
CA ALA A 162 -8.57 12.36 -16.25
C ALA A 162 -9.98 12.48 -16.86
N SER A 163 -10.20 11.82 -18.00
CA SER A 163 -11.54 11.54 -18.51
C SER A 163 -12.06 10.25 -17.88
N THR A 164 -13.32 10.25 -17.43
CA THR A 164 -14.08 9.02 -17.23
C THR A 164 -14.49 8.44 -18.58
N ASN A 165 -14.65 7.12 -18.68
CA ASN A 165 -15.35 6.50 -19.81
C ASN A 165 -16.88 6.50 -19.59
N LEU A 166 -17.32 6.60 -18.33
CA LEU A 166 -18.72 6.86 -18.00
C LEU A 166 -19.21 8.16 -18.67
N ALA A 167 -20.43 8.12 -19.20
CA ALA A 167 -21.09 9.29 -19.75
C ALA A 167 -21.22 10.42 -18.70
N SER A 168 -21.24 11.67 -19.16
CA SER A 168 -21.44 12.83 -18.27
C SER A 168 -22.73 12.68 -17.42
N PRO A 169 -22.82 13.28 -16.22
CA PRO A 169 -23.99 13.11 -15.35
C PRO A 169 -25.34 13.44 -16.03
N ALA A 170 -25.37 14.48 -16.88
CA ALA A 170 -26.54 14.82 -17.70
C ALA A 170 -26.85 13.77 -18.79
N GLY A 171 -25.82 13.12 -19.35
CA GLY A 171 -25.97 11.99 -20.27
C GLY A 171 -26.53 10.75 -19.57
N LEU A 172 -26.02 10.40 -18.39
CA LEU A 172 -26.51 9.27 -17.58
C LEU A 172 -27.98 9.45 -17.19
N VAL A 173 -28.35 10.63 -16.66
CA VAL A 173 -29.76 10.95 -16.32
C VAL A 173 -30.66 10.93 -17.56
N LYS A 174 -30.18 11.41 -18.72
CA LYS A 174 -30.93 11.34 -19.98
C LYS A 174 -31.16 9.91 -20.45
N SER A 175 -30.14 9.04 -20.38
CA SER A 175 -30.27 7.62 -20.71
C SER A 175 -31.21 6.88 -19.76
N LEU A 176 -31.16 7.19 -18.45
CA LEU A 176 -32.08 6.66 -17.45
C LEU A 176 -33.54 7.01 -17.79
N ILE A 177 -33.83 8.29 -18.06
CA ILE A 177 -35.20 8.77 -18.39
C ILE A 177 -35.71 8.16 -19.71
N ALA A 178 -34.82 7.88 -20.67
CA ALA A 178 -35.17 7.22 -21.92
C ALA A 178 -35.43 5.70 -21.78
N SER A 179 -35.22 5.11 -20.60
CA SER A 179 -35.35 3.66 -20.41
C SER A 179 -36.82 3.20 -20.42
N PRO A 180 -37.16 2.11 -21.14
CA PRO A 180 -38.51 1.55 -21.15
C PRO A 180 -39.05 1.18 -19.76
N GLY A 181 -38.18 0.81 -18.80
CA GLY A 181 -38.57 0.47 -17.43
C GLY A 181 -39.22 1.64 -16.65
N LEU A 182 -38.97 2.89 -17.06
CA LEU A 182 -39.64 4.07 -16.49
C LEU A 182 -40.91 4.47 -17.26
N SER A 183 -41.13 3.87 -18.43
CA SER A 183 -42.20 4.22 -19.37
C SER A 183 -43.40 3.26 -19.28
N LEU A 184 -43.73 2.80 -18.07
CA LEU A 184 -44.89 1.93 -17.82
C LEU A 184 -46.18 2.52 -18.44
N PRO A 185 -46.84 1.79 -19.37
CA PRO A 185 -48.00 2.31 -20.07
C PRO A 185 -49.21 2.43 -19.13
N THR A 186 -50.01 3.47 -19.37
CA THR A 186 -51.34 3.64 -18.79
C THR A 186 -52.37 3.80 -19.90
N ASP A 187 -53.67 3.81 -19.56
CA ASP A 187 -54.77 3.81 -20.54
C ASP A 187 -54.77 5.01 -21.52
N ASP A 188 -54.05 6.09 -21.18
CA ASP A 188 -53.84 7.27 -22.03
C ASP A 188 -52.57 7.20 -22.91
N GLY A 189 -51.86 6.07 -22.90
CA GLY A 189 -50.66 5.83 -23.70
C GLY A 189 -49.38 6.50 -23.19
N LYS A 190 -49.42 7.25 -22.08
CA LYS A 190 -48.23 7.87 -21.49
C LYS A 190 -47.52 6.95 -20.50
N GLY A 191 -46.18 7.06 -20.47
CA GLY A 191 -45.33 6.44 -19.46
C GLY A 191 -45.52 7.09 -18.08
N MET A 192 -45.78 6.29 -17.05
CA MET A 192 -46.06 6.78 -15.68
C MET A 192 -45.09 6.30 -14.60
N GLY A 193 -44.13 5.43 -14.91
CA GLY A 193 -43.20 4.83 -13.94
C GLY A 193 -42.35 5.87 -13.20
N LEU A 194 -41.61 6.72 -13.92
CA LEU A 194 -40.82 7.80 -13.29
C LEU A 194 -41.70 8.82 -12.56
N THR A 195 -42.90 9.11 -13.08
CA THR A 195 -43.85 10.03 -12.44
C THR A 195 -44.33 9.53 -11.08
N ARG A 196 -44.52 8.21 -10.92
CA ARG A 196 -44.83 7.56 -9.63
C ARG A 196 -43.65 7.60 -8.66
N ILE A 197 -42.43 7.32 -9.14
CA ILE A 197 -41.20 7.42 -8.34
C ILE A 197 -41.01 8.86 -7.81
N MET A 198 -41.17 9.85 -8.68
CA MET A 198 -41.09 11.27 -8.30
C MET A 198 -42.17 11.67 -7.29
N TYR A 199 -43.38 11.09 -7.38
CA TYR A 199 -44.45 11.33 -6.41
C TYR A 199 -44.10 10.78 -5.02
N GLU A 200 -43.52 9.57 -4.96
CA GLU A 200 -43.08 8.98 -3.70
C GLU A 200 -41.90 9.75 -3.07
N MET A 201 -40.94 10.19 -3.87
CA MET A 201 -39.87 11.10 -3.44
C MET A 201 -40.42 12.40 -2.84
N GLU A 202 -41.45 12.99 -3.47
CA GLU A 202 -42.07 14.24 -3.02
C GLU A 202 -42.86 14.04 -1.71
N ARG A 203 -43.44 12.85 -1.49
CA ARG A 203 -44.21 12.48 -0.29
C ARG A 203 -43.32 12.10 0.90
N GLU A 204 -42.41 11.15 0.73
CA GLU A 204 -41.64 10.54 1.84
C GLU A 204 -40.33 11.26 2.14
N MET A 205 -39.65 11.83 1.12
CA MET A 205 -38.33 12.45 1.29
C MET A 205 -38.39 13.96 1.51
N GLY A 206 -39.56 14.51 1.85
CA GLY A 206 -39.79 15.94 2.11
C GLY A 206 -38.80 16.56 3.11
N ALA A 207 -38.43 15.81 4.16
CA ALA A 207 -37.48 16.22 5.19
C ALA A 207 -36.03 16.39 4.70
N PHE A 208 -35.67 15.76 3.57
CA PHE A 208 -34.31 15.73 3.03
C PHE A 208 -34.09 16.69 1.85
N ARG A 209 -35.10 17.48 1.48
CA ARG A 209 -35.05 18.33 0.28
C ARG A 209 -34.16 19.57 0.46
N SER A 210 -33.56 20.00 -0.65
CA SER A 210 -32.83 21.27 -0.76
C SER A 210 -33.78 22.48 -0.61
N SER A 211 -34.05 22.90 0.63
CA SER A 211 -34.91 24.05 0.94
C SER A 211 -34.25 25.38 0.56
N GLY A 212 -34.49 25.82 -0.67
CA GLY A 212 -33.93 27.06 -1.23
C GLY A 212 -34.37 28.32 -0.50
N GLY A 213 -33.57 28.76 0.50
CA GLY A 213 -33.67 30.10 1.09
C GLY A 213 -33.43 30.22 2.60
N GLY A 214 -33.31 29.12 3.37
CA GLY A 214 -33.31 29.18 4.85
C GLY A 214 -32.13 28.47 5.53
N THR A 215 -31.07 29.19 5.89
CA THR A 215 -29.90 28.65 6.61
C THR A 215 -30.09 28.45 8.13
N ARG A 216 -31.33 28.42 8.63
CA ARG A 216 -31.66 28.23 10.05
C ARG A 216 -32.70 27.11 10.23
N GLY A 217 -32.25 25.88 10.47
CA GLY A 217 -33.11 24.78 10.95
C GLY A 217 -32.65 23.36 10.61
N LEU A 218 -32.01 23.15 9.46
CA LEU A 218 -31.79 21.82 8.87
C LEU A 218 -31.10 20.78 9.78
N THR A 219 -30.10 21.17 10.57
CA THR A 219 -29.35 20.25 11.44
C THR A 219 -30.12 19.71 12.65
N ARG A 220 -31.32 20.23 12.98
CA ARG A 220 -32.17 19.65 14.04
C ARG A 220 -33.25 18.71 13.52
N MET A 221 -33.87 18.99 12.37
CA MET A 221 -34.97 18.14 11.85
C MET A 221 -34.50 16.94 11.03
N ALA A 222 -33.29 17.00 10.45
CA ALA A 222 -32.75 15.87 9.67
C ALA A 222 -32.22 14.70 10.52
N GLY A 223 -32.08 14.86 11.85
CA GLY A 223 -31.64 13.78 12.76
C GLY A 223 -32.79 12.86 13.21
N ASP A 224 -33.97 13.43 13.47
CA ASP A 224 -35.15 12.67 13.89
C ASP A 224 -35.79 11.92 12.70
N ALA A 225 -35.66 12.46 11.49
CA ALA A 225 -36.12 11.84 10.24
C ALA A 225 -35.27 10.58 9.89
N GLY A 226 -35.80 9.41 10.21
CA GLY A 226 -35.18 8.12 9.84
C GLY A 226 -35.05 7.95 8.32
N GLY A 227 -34.07 7.13 7.90
CA GLY A 227 -33.80 6.89 6.48
C GLY A 227 -34.99 6.30 5.72
N GLN A 228 -35.31 6.90 4.58
CA GLN A 228 -36.43 6.54 3.72
C GLN A 228 -35.95 5.70 2.54
N HIS A 229 -36.72 4.66 2.18
CA HIS A 229 -36.38 3.69 1.14
C HIS A 229 -37.27 3.84 -0.10
N LEU A 230 -36.69 3.62 -1.29
CA LEU A 230 -37.38 3.42 -2.56
C LEU A 230 -36.76 2.24 -3.30
N ARG A 231 -37.58 1.39 -3.91
CA ARG A 231 -37.14 0.42 -4.92
C ARG A 231 -37.50 0.93 -6.31
N VAL A 232 -36.55 0.92 -7.24
CA VAL A 232 -36.73 1.46 -8.60
C VAL A 232 -36.09 0.54 -9.65
N PRO A 233 -36.57 0.52 -10.90
CA PRO A 233 -35.97 -0.34 -11.93
C PRO A 233 -34.54 0.09 -12.26
N LEU A 234 -33.68 -0.88 -12.55
CA LEU A 234 -32.25 -0.72 -12.83
C LEU A 234 -32.00 0.18 -14.04
N CYS A 235 -32.82 0.02 -15.08
CA CYS A 235 -32.91 0.86 -16.29
C CYS A 235 -31.69 0.95 -17.22
N LEU A 236 -30.46 0.77 -16.73
CA LEU A 236 -29.20 0.80 -17.50
C LEU A 236 -28.39 -0.48 -17.23
N ALA A 237 -27.78 -1.05 -18.27
CA ALA A 237 -27.20 -2.40 -18.21
C ALA A 237 -25.70 -2.46 -17.86
N HIS A 238 -24.99 -1.33 -17.88
CA HIS A 238 -23.59 -1.28 -17.44
C HIS A 238 -23.51 -1.11 -15.91
N LYS A 239 -22.70 -1.95 -15.25
CA LYS A 239 -22.53 -1.98 -13.80
C LYS A 239 -22.27 -0.57 -13.25
N GLY A 240 -23.09 -0.11 -12.31
CA GLY A 240 -22.94 1.22 -11.71
C GLY A 240 -23.27 2.43 -12.59
N GLU A 241 -23.58 2.29 -13.88
CA GLU A 241 -24.22 3.39 -14.64
C GLU A 241 -25.62 3.67 -14.10
N ALA A 242 -26.38 2.60 -13.82
CA ALA A 242 -27.69 2.67 -13.18
C ALA A 242 -27.63 3.44 -11.87
N ALA A 243 -26.79 2.98 -10.93
CA ALA A 243 -26.61 3.65 -9.65
C ALA A 243 -26.09 5.08 -9.79
N SER A 244 -25.19 5.36 -10.76
CA SER A 244 -24.70 6.72 -11.01
C SER A 244 -25.79 7.67 -11.50
N ALA A 245 -26.62 7.21 -12.44
CA ALA A 245 -27.73 7.97 -12.99
C ALA A 245 -28.81 8.23 -11.91
N TRP A 246 -29.11 7.24 -11.08
CA TRP A 246 -30.02 7.39 -9.95
C TRP A 246 -29.47 8.33 -8.88
N LEU A 247 -28.20 8.22 -8.47
CA LEU A 247 -27.58 9.14 -7.51
C LEU A 247 -27.63 10.60 -8.01
N GLU A 248 -27.38 10.84 -9.30
CA GLU A 248 -27.49 12.18 -9.90
C GLU A 248 -28.95 12.66 -10.00
N LEU A 249 -29.90 11.80 -10.39
CA LEU A 249 -31.33 12.15 -10.43
C LEU A 249 -31.86 12.52 -9.03
N MET A 250 -31.46 11.76 -8.00
CA MET A 250 -31.83 12.01 -6.61
C MET A 250 -31.19 13.31 -6.09
N SER A 251 -29.95 13.64 -6.49
CA SER A 251 -29.27 14.90 -6.12
C SER A 251 -29.98 16.17 -6.61
N GLN A 252 -30.87 16.06 -7.62
CA GLN A 252 -31.69 17.18 -8.08
C GLN A 252 -32.78 17.57 -7.07
N ASN A 253 -33.11 16.70 -6.10
CA ASN A 253 -34.19 16.89 -5.12
C ASN A 253 -33.70 16.81 -3.67
N VAL A 254 -32.73 15.93 -3.39
CA VAL A 254 -32.15 15.68 -2.06
C VAL A 254 -30.93 16.57 -1.83
N ALA A 255 -30.80 17.15 -0.62
CA ALA A 255 -29.69 18.04 -0.29
C ALA A 255 -28.31 17.34 -0.38
N ASP A 256 -27.29 18.08 -0.85
CA ASP A 256 -25.93 17.55 -1.07
C ASP A 256 -25.27 17.00 0.21
N GLY A 257 -25.68 17.49 1.39
CA GLY A 257 -25.22 17.00 2.69
C GLY A 257 -25.99 15.80 3.26
N VAL A 258 -27.05 15.30 2.59
CA VAL A 258 -27.80 14.12 3.03
C VAL A 258 -27.17 12.86 2.43
N PRO A 259 -26.84 11.84 3.26
CA PRO A 259 -26.31 10.58 2.75
C PRO A 259 -27.36 9.82 1.93
N MET A 260 -26.90 9.17 0.86
CA MET A 260 -27.74 8.31 0.01
C MET A 260 -27.00 7.00 -0.27
N LEU A 261 -27.60 5.87 0.08
CA LEU A 261 -27.09 4.53 -0.15
C LEU A 261 -27.90 3.85 -1.25
N VAL A 262 -27.27 3.54 -2.38
CA VAL A 262 -27.83 2.73 -3.45
C VAL A 262 -27.32 1.30 -3.34
N ILE A 263 -28.19 0.29 -3.50
CA ILE A 263 -27.85 -1.14 -3.43
C ILE A 263 -28.35 -1.83 -4.71
N GLU A 264 -27.42 -2.38 -5.47
CA GLU A 264 -27.60 -3.00 -6.79
C GLU A 264 -27.43 -4.53 -6.66
N PRO A 265 -28.51 -5.33 -6.51
CA PRO A 265 -28.46 -6.78 -6.60
C PRO A 265 -28.07 -7.22 -8.03
N LEU A 266 -27.02 -8.03 -8.14
CA LEU A 266 -26.32 -8.28 -9.41
C LEU A 266 -27.08 -9.17 -10.43
N ASP A 267 -28.18 -9.80 -10.03
CA ASP A 267 -28.93 -10.77 -10.83
C ASP A 267 -30.42 -10.39 -11.02
N GLU A 268 -30.81 -9.18 -10.60
CA GLU A 268 -32.21 -8.68 -10.64
C GLU A 268 -32.30 -7.40 -11.52
N ASP A 269 -33.51 -6.98 -11.88
CA ASP A 269 -33.78 -5.83 -12.76
C ASP A 269 -34.13 -4.52 -12.02
N PHE A 270 -33.88 -4.47 -10.71
CA PHE A 270 -34.14 -3.32 -9.83
C PHE A 270 -32.90 -2.94 -9.00
N LEU A 271 -32.91 -1.74 -8.44
CA LEU A 271 -32.04 -1.36 -7.32
C LEU A 271 -32.83 -0.67 -6.19
N ASP A 272 -32.24 -0.67 -5.01
CA ASP A 272 -32.78 -0.01 -3.82
C ASP A 272 -32.03 1.29 -3.54
N ILE A 273 -32.75 2.33 -3.13
CA ILE A 273 -32.21 3.64 -2.75
C ILE A 273 -32.69 3.98 -1.33
N ILE A 274 -31.75 4.23 -0.42
CA ILE A 274 -32.01 4.69 0.95
C ILE A 274 -31.47 6.11 1.09
N VAL A 275 -32.31 7.05 1.52
CA VAL A 275 -31.95 8.47 1.73
C VAL A 275 -32.08 8.82 3.21
N GLY A 276 -31.03 9.38 3.79
CA GLY A 276 -30.95 9.67 5.23
C GLY A 276 -30.15 8.62 6.00
N GLU A 277 -30.34 8.55 7.31
CA GLU A 277 -29.62 7.61 8.18
C GLU A 277 -30.07 6.16 7.95
N VAL A 278 -29.12 5.28 7.63
CA VAL A 278 -29.36 3.85 7.38
C VAL A 278 -29.64 3.15 8.72
N ARG A 279 -30.80 2.50 8.81
CA ARG A 279 -31.28 1.77 10.00
C ARG A 279 -31.62 0.31 9.63
N PRO A 280 -31.75 -0.62 10.60
CA PRO A 280 -32.02 -2.03 10.30
C PRO A 280 -33.27 -2.24 9.43
N SER A 281 -34.36 -1.52 9.70
CA SER A 281 -35.59 -1.55 8.89
C SER A 281 -35.36 -1.16 7.42
N SER A 282 -34.54 -0.13 7.14
CA SER A 282 -34.24 0.30 5.77
C SER A 282 -33.42 -0.71 4.97
N LEU A 283 -32.64 -1.57 5.66
CA LEU A 283 -31.84 -2.63 5.02
C LEU A 283 -32.59 -3.95 4.85
N PHE A 284 -33.87 -4.03 5.22
CA PHE A 284 -34.71 -5.19 4.94
C PHE A 284 -34.71 -5.57 3.45
N CYS A 285 -34.64 -4.56 2.57
CA CYS A 285 -34.65 -4.70 1.11
C CYS A 285 -33.50 -5.59 0.57
N VAL A 286 -32.35 -5.65 1.27
CA VAL A 286 -31.13 -6.38 0.87
C VAL A 286 -31.38 -7.86 0.59
N ARG A 287 -32.42 -8.46 1.18
CA ARG A 287 -32.80 -9.87 0.95
C ARG A 287 -34.23 -10.03 0.42
N ALA A 288 -34.97 -8.96 0.15
CA ALA A 288 -36.32 -9.03 -0.40
C ALA A 288 -36.28 -9.00 -1.94
N SER A 289 -36.89 -9.99 -2.60
CA SER A 289 -37.03 -10.01 -4.07
C SER A 289 -38.03 -8.94 -4.55
N ALA A 290 -38.13 -8.71 -5.86
CA ALA A 290 -39.15 -7.82 -6.44
C ALA A 290 -40.61 -8.21 -6.06
N LYS A 291 -40.86 -9.48 -5.72
CA LYS A 291 -42.15 -9.91 -5.16
C LYS A 291 -42.31 -9.54 -3.68
N GLY A 292 -41.23 -9.67 -2.90
CA GLY A 292 -41.24 -9.38 -1.45
C GLY A 292 -41.28 -7.89 -1.12
N LEU A 293 -40.81 -7.06 -2.05
CA LEU A 293 -40.90 -5.60 -2.01
C LEU A 293 -40.95 -5.09 -3.45
N ALA A 294 -42.10 -4.56 -3.85
CA ALA A 294 -42.39 -4.16 -5.23
C ALA A 294 -41.66 -2.88 -5.65
N LEU A 295 -41.54 -2.66 -6.96
CA LEU A 295 -40.96 -1.43 -7.50
C LEU A 295 -41.93 -0.25 -7.31
N THR A 296 -41.39 0.91 -6.93
CA THR A 296 -42.16 2.16 -6.72
C THR A 296 -42.84 2.65 -8.02
N SER A 297 -42.30 2.27 -9.18
CA SER A 297 -42.93 2.49 -10.49
C SER A 297 -44.27 1.78 -10.62
N ASP A 298 -44.47 0.65 -9.96
CA ASP A 298 -45.57 -0.26 -10.23
C ASP A 298 -46.77 0.05 -9.31
N VAL A 299 -46.51 0.64 -8.14
CA VAL A 299 -47.51 1.03 -7.15
C VAL A 299 -48.50 2.06 -7.75
N PRO A 300 -49.82 1.78 -7.75
CA PRO A 300 -50.80 2.62 -8.43
C PRO A 300 -51.24 3.82 -7.57
N TYR A 301 -50.38 4.83 -7.44
CA TYR A 301 -50.74 6.09 -6.78
C TYR A 301 -51.79 6.87 -7.58
N THR A 302 -52.76 7.47 -6.88
CA THR A 302 -53.63 8.51 -7.44
C THR A 302 -52.85 9.83 -7.42
N ILE A 303 -52.30 10.22 -8.57
CA ILE A 303 -51.43 11.39 -8.72
C ILE A 303 -52.24 12.58 -9.25
N GLU A 304 -52.12 13.73 -8.59
CA GLU A 304 -52.82 14.95 -9.02
C GLU A 304 -52.37 15.42 -10.42
N PRO A 305 -53.28 15.91 -11.28
CA PRO A 305 -52.92 16.40 -12.62
C PRO A 305 -51.87 17.52 -12.62
N ALA A 306 -51.89 18.40 -11.61
CA ALA A 306 -50.90 19.46 -11.45
C ALA A 306 -49.50 18.91 -11.13
N PHE A 307 -49.43 17.88 -10.26
CA PHE A 307 -48.17 17.16 -10.01
C PHE A 307 -47.68 16.47 -11.28
N ARG A 308 -48.56 15.74 -11.98
CA ARG A 308 -48.22 15.05 -13.24
C ARG A 308 -47.61 16.02 -14.26
N GLN A 309 -48.22 17.19 -14.46
CA GLN A 309 -47.69 18.22 -15.36
C GLN A 309 -46.31 18.75 -14.90
N ALA A 310 -46.12 18.99 -13.60
CA ALA A 310 -44.84 19.43 -13.04
C ALA A 310 -43.75 18.32 -13.05
N ALA A 311 -44.14 17.05 -13.08
CA ALA A 311 -43.24 15.91 -13.29
C ALA A 311 -42.85 15.79 -14.79
N GLU A 312 -43.82 15.82 -15.70
CA GLU A 312 -43.58 15.83 -17.16
C GLU A 312 -42.63 16.97 -17.58
N GLN A 313 -42.79 18.17 -17.00
CA GLN A 313 -41.88 19.30 -17.23
C GLN A 313 -40.45 19.07 -16.70
N ARG A 314 -40.30 18.52 -15.49
CA ARG A 314 -39.00 18.16 -14.91
C ARG A 314 -38.28 17.10 -15.77
N GLN A 315 -39.00 16.07 -16.18
CA GLN A 315 -38.49 14.99 -17.04
C GLN A 315 -38.03 15.52 -18.41
N ALA A 316 -38.81 16.41 -19.04
CA ALA A 316 -38.42 17.05 -20.30
C ALA A 316 -37.17 17.93 -20.15
N ALA A 317 -37.03 18.67 -19.04
CA ALA A 317 -35.84 19.47 -18.77
C ALA A 317 -34.58 18.58 -18.59
N TRP A 318 -34.68 17.50 -17.83
CA TRP A 318 -33.60 16.54 -17.64
C TRP A 318 -33.23 15.79 -18.94
N ALA A 319 -34.21 15.41 -19.76
CA ALA A 319 -33.96 14.78 -21.07
C ALA A 319 -33.27 15.73 -22.08
N ALA A 320 -33.46 17.05 -21.90
CA ALA A 320 -32.71 18.09 -22.62
C ALA A 320 -31.30 18.36 -22.03
N GLY A 321 -30.93 17.70 -20.92
CA GLY A 321 -29.65 17.86 -20.23
C GLY A 321 -29.63 18.95 -19.15
N ASN A 322 -30.76 19.63 -18.88
CA ASN A 322 -30.85 20.75 -17.94
C ASN A 322 -31.00 20.29 -16.49
N LEU A 323 -29.95 19.63 -15.96
CA LEU A 323 -29.80 19.37 -14.53
C LEU A 323 -29.80 20.68 -13.74
N ARG A 324 -30.29 20.63 -12.49
CA ARG A 324 -30.50 21.78 -11.59
C ARG A 324 -31.32 22.94 -12.18
N SER A 325 -32.23 22.63 -13.10
CA SER A 325 -33.30 23.56 -13.51
C SER A 325 -34.06 24.08 -12.27
N PRO A 326 -34.23 25.40 -12.09
CA PRO A 326 -34.91 25.93 -10.92
C PRO A 326 -36.38 25.49 -10.92
N ALA A 327 -36.88 25.02 -9.77
CA ALA A 327 -38.27 24.64 -9.63
C ALA A 327 -39.19 25.83 -9.98
N PRO A 328 -40.24 25.66 -10.80
CA PRO A 328 -41.14 26.75 -11.13
C PRO A 328 -41.78 27.32 -9.86
N ALA A 329 -41.67 28.63 -9.68
CA ALA A 329 -42.04 29.28 -8.42
C ALA A 329 -43.49 28.95 -8.01
N PRO A 330 -43.75 28.44 -6.78
CA PRO A 330 -45.07 27.91 -6.40
C PRO A 330 -46.27 28.87 -6.52
N GLY A 331 -46.03 30.17 -6.69
CA GLY A 331 -47.08 31.18 -6.87
C GLY A 331 -47.70 31.23 -8.28
N ALA A 332 -47.03 30.75 -9.34
CA ALA A 332 -47.46 31.02 -10.72
C ALA A 332 -48.81 30.34 -11.08
N ALA A 333 -48.91 29.03 -10.84
CA ALA A 333 -50.15 28.28 -11.06
C ALA A 333 -51.25 28.69 -10.07
N ALA A 334 -50.88 28.97 -8.81
CA ALA A 334 -51.81 29.44 -7.78
C ALA A 334 -52.42 30.80 -8.14
N MET A 335 -51.64 31.76 -8.65
CA MET A 335 -52.18 33.05 -9.10
C MET A 335 -53.04 32.93 -10.36
N ALA A 336 -52.74 32.01 -11.28
CA ALA A 336 -53.63 31.73 -12.42
C ALA A 336 -54.99 31.16 -11.95
N ALA A 337 -54.98 30.23 -10.99
CA ALA A 337 -56.20 29.70 -10.39
C ALA A 337 -56.99 30.79 -9.61
N VAL A 338 -56.31 31.62 -8.82
CA VAL A 338 -56.94 32.74 -8.07
C VAL A 338 -57.48 33.83 -9.01
N ALA A 339 -56.89 34.03 -10.19
CA ALA A 339 -57.45 34.89 -11.22
C ALA A 339 -58.75 34.31 -11.80
N ALA A 340 -58.77 33.01 -12.15
CA ALA A 340 -59.97 32.33 -12.67
C ALA A 340 -61.13 32.27 -11.64
N VAL A 341 -60.82 32.04 -10.36
CA VAL A 341 -61.82 32.05 -9.27
C VAL A 341 -62.45 33.44 -9.06
N LYS A 342 -61.85 34.51 -9.59
CA LYS A 342 -62.37 35.88 -9.43
C LYS A 342 -63.52 36.24 -10.37
N GLU A 343 -63.82 35.44 -11.41
CA GLU A 343 -64.93 35.70 -12.35
C GLU A 343 -66.25 35.00 -11.99
N VAL A 344 -66.25 33.97 -11.12
CA VAL A 344 -67.50 33.22 -10.77
C VAL A 344 -68.03 33.64 -9.40
N GLY A 345 -68.68 34.80 -9.35
CA GLY A 345 -69.32 35.30 -8.13
C GLY A 345 -70.60 34.53 -7.76
N GLY A 346 -70.56 33.71 -6.70
CA GLY A 346 -71.70 32.91 -6.25
C GLY A 346 -71.77 32.66 -4.74
N LYS A 347 -72.68 33.32 -4.03
CA LYS A 347 -72.93 33.09 -2.59
C LYS A 347 -73.77 31.81 -2.35
N LYS A 348 -73.12 30.63 -2.26
CA LYS A 348 -73.60 29.40 -1.57
C LYS A 348 -72.56 28.28 -1.69
N GLY A 349 -72.08 27.71 -0.58
CA GLY A 349 -71.08 26.62 -0.64
C GLY A 349 -70.52 26.08 0.68
N MET A 350 -71.21 26.26 1.82
CA MET A 350 -70.67 25.94 3.16
C MET A 350 -71.38 24.73 3.79
N LEU A 351 -71.22 23.51 3.24
CA LEU A 351 -71.90 22.31 3.79
C LEU A 351 -71.33 20.92 3.41
N VAL A 352 -70.06 20.80 2.97
CA VAL A 352 -69.49 19.50 2.50
C VAL A 352 -68.37 18.93 3.39
N ALA A 353 -67.76 19.74 4.26
CA ALA A 353 -66.52 19.40 4.97
C ALA A 353 -66.61 18.36 6.11
N ALA A 354 -67.78 17.75 6.36
CA ALA A 354 -68.01 16.91 7.55
C ALA A 354 -67.83 15.39 7.34
N GLY A 355 -67.78 14.90 6.09
CA GLY A 355 -67.92 13.46 5.82
C GLY A 355 -66.66 12.59 5.97
N VAL A 356 -65.46 13.16 5.90
CA VAL A 356 -64.22 12.39 5.66
C VAL A 356 -63.57 11.85 6.95
N GLY A 357 -63.76 12.51 8.08
CA GLY A 357 -63.03 12.19 9.33
C GLY A 357 -63.41 10.86 10.00
N ALA A 358 -64.56 10.26 9.66
CA ALA A 358 -65.09 9.10 10.37
C ALA A 358 -64.49 7.74 9.97
N LEU A 359 -63.92 7.63 8.76
CA LEU A 359 -63.49 6.33 8.20
C LEU A 359 -62.07 5.90 8.63
N LEU A 360 -61.18 6.85 8.90
CA LEU A 360 -59.77 6.55 9.22
C LEU A 360 -59.58 5.99 10.65
N LEU A 361 -60.46 6.32 11.58
CA LEU A 361 -60.37 5.85 12.97
C LEU A 361 -60.70 4.36 13.15
N LEU A 362 -61.40 3.73 12.20
CA LEU A 362 -61.84 2.33 12.33
C LEU A 362 -60.74 1.32 11.92
N ALA A 363 -59.83 1.70 11.01
CA ALA A 363 -58.80 0.80 10.50
C ALA A 363 -57.67 0.52 11.51
N VAL A 364 -57.30 1.53 12.31
CA VAL A 364 -56.19 1.45 13.28
C VAL A 364 -56.50 0.48 14.43
N LEU A 365 -57.78 0.28 14.77
CA LEU A 365 -58.20 -0.52 15.91
C LEU A 365 -58.04 -2.05 15.71
N ILE A 366 -57.93 -2.51 14.46
CA ILE A 366 -58.00 -3.94 14.11
C ILE A 366 -56.61 -4.62 14.18
N TYR A 367 -55.52 -3.89 13.93
CA TYR A 367 -54.17 -4.48 13.83
C TYR A 367 -53.47 -4.71 15.18
N ALA A 368 -54.06 -4.27 16.30
CA ALA A 368 -53.45 -4.30 17.62
C ALA A 368 -53.72 -5.57 18.45
N LEU A 369 -54.47 -6.56 17.92
CA LEU A 369 -55.05 -7.66 18.70
C LEU A 369 -54.76 -9.08 18.17
N SER A 370 -53.50 -9.40 17.86
CA SER A 370 -53.03 -10.80 17.84
C SER A 370 -51.51 -10.94 17.99
N GLY A 371 -51.05 -11.33 19.19
CA GLY A 371 -49.70 -11.87 19.42
C GLY A 371 -49.78 -13.08 20.36
N GLY A 372 -48.80 -13.99 20.32
CA GLY A 372 -48.78 -15.11 21.28
C GLY A 372 -47.86 -16.30 21.02
N SER A 373 -46.65 -16.23 21.58
CA SER A 373 -46.07 -17.25 22.49
C SER A 373 -45.72 -18.69 22.05
N SER A 374 -44.87 -19.33 22.87
CA SER A 374 -44.39 -20.74 22.88
C SER A 374 -43.50 -21.21 21.70
N GLY A 375 -42.52 -22.11 21.87
CA GLY A 375 -41.91 -22.65 23.09
C GLY A 375 -41.76 -24.19 23.10
N GLY A 376 -40.54 -24.73 22.96
CA GLY A 376 -40.31 -26.19 22.98
C GLY A 376 -38.86 -26.69 22.82
N THR A 377 -38.28 -27.18 23.92
CA THR A 377 -37.32 -28.31 24.11
C THR A 377 -36.43 -28.87 22.97
N LYS A 378 -35.14 -29.09 23.28
CA LYS A 378 -34.23 -30.07 22.62
C LYS A 378 -34.49 -31.53 23.08
N PRO A 379 -34.12 -32.54 22.28
CA PRO A 379 -32.87 -33.32 22.53
C PRO A 379 -31.92 -33.30 21.31
N LYS A 380 -30.60 -33.49 21.35
CA LYS A 380 -29.62 -34.26 22.17
C LYS A 380 -29.27 -35.64 21.55
N GLY A 381 -27.97 -35.89 21.44
CA GLY A 381 -27.32 -37.09 20.87
C GLY A 381 -26.13 -36.68 19.99
N ASP A 382 -24.97 -37.35 19.94
CA ASP A 382 -24.07 -37.96 20.94
C ASP A 382 -23.04 -38.78 20.12
N ALA A 383 -21.75 -38.45 20.22
CA ALA A 383 -20.58 -39.21 19.72
C ALA A 383 -19.33 -38.64 20.45
N SER A 384 -18.35 -39.36 21.04
CA SER A 384 -17.65 -40.63 20.73
C SER A 384 -16.78 -40.57 19.45
N GLY A 385 -15.48 -40.90 19.46
CA GLY A 385 -14.54 -41.29 20.54
C GLY A 385 -13.18 -41.76 19.95
N ALA A 386 -12.20 -42.17 20.79
CA ALA A 386 -10.85 -42.73 20.44
C ALA A 386 -9.86 -41.72 19.78
N GLN A 387 -8.59 -41.53 20.22
CA GLN A 387 -7.38 -42.41 20.22
C GLN A 387 -6.82 -42.72 18.81
N SER A 388 -5.52 -42.69 18.50
CA SER A 388 -4.29 -42.13 19.14
C SER A 388 -3.20 -41.93 18.02
N ASP A 389 -1.85 -41.82 18.12
CA ASP A 389 -0.83 -42.09 19.16
C ASP A 389 0.51 -41.32 18.91
N LYS A 390 1.70 -41.85 19.28
CA LYS A 390 3.04 -41.19 19.27
C LYS A 390 4.14 -41.87 18.38
N PRO A 391 5.39 -41.33 18.26
CA PRO A 391 6.36 -41.59 17.16
C PRO A 391 7.51 -42.58 17.50
N PRO A 392 8.59 -42.74 16.69
CA PRO A 392 9.87 -41.99 16.97
C PRO A 392 10.96 -41.84 15.84
N ALA A 393 12.06 -41.13 16.19
CA ALA A 393 13.52 -41.37 15.89
C ALA A 393 14.27 -40.98 14.57
N GLN A 394 15.38 -40.20 14.72
CA GLN A 394 16.84 -40.37 14.36
C GLN A 394 17.28 -41.03 13.00
N ALA A 395 18.50 -40.92 12.40
CA ALA A 395 19.89 -40.47 12.73
C ALA A 395 20.71 -40.08 11.44
N ALA A 396 22.06 -40.15 11.35
CA ALA A 396 23.07 -39.09 11.65
C ALA A 396 24.47 -39.35 10.97
N GLY A 397 25.35 -38.31 10.82
CA GLY A 397 26.80 -38.40 10.41
C GLY A 397 27.15 -37.91 8.96
N ALA A 398 28.42 -37.73 8.51
CA ALA A 398 29.74 -37.58 9.17
C ALA A 398 30.86 -37.06 8.19
N ASP A 399 32.07 -36.74 8.71
CA ASP A 399 33.27 -36.05 8.17
C ASP A 399 33.92 -36.46 6.80
N THR A 400 34.75 -35.56 6.21
CA THR A 400 36.24 -35.71 6.08
C THR A 400 36.99 -34.53 5.41
N LYS A 401 38.35 -34.56 5.42
CA LYS A 401 39.33 -33.50 5.04
C LYS A 401 40.54 -34.13 4.28
N PRO A 402 41.36 -33.41 3.48
CA PRO A 402 42.74 -33.11 3.91
C PRO A 402 43.40 -31.82 3.30
N GLN A 403 44.73 -31.68 3.42
CA GLN A 403 45.62 -30.56 3.02
C GLN A 403 46.41 -30.91 1.70
N THR A 404 47.42 -30.21 1.11
CA THR A 404 48.54 -29.39 1.67
C THR A 404 49.38 -28.65 0.58
N LYS A 405 49.91 -27.43 0.89
CA LYS A 405 51.16 -26.72 0.45
C LYS A 405 51.61 -26.54 -1.04
N ALA A 406 52.45 -25.50 -1.24
CA ALA A 406 53.13 -25.07 -2.50
C ALA A 406 54.68 -25.35 -2.45
N PRO A 407 55.54 -24.97 -3.46
CA PRO A 407 55.95 -23.56 -3.72
C PRO A 407 56.33 -23.17 -5.19
N GLU A 408 56.90 -21.97 -5.33
CA GLU A 408 57.52 -21.23 -6.48
C GLU A 408 58.76 -21.91 -7.14
N PRO A 409 59.27 -21.50 -8.34
CA PRO A 409 60.16 -20.31 -8.47
C PRO A 409 60.34 -19.55 -9.84
N GLU A 410 60.85 -18.31 -9.73
CA GLU A 410 61.85 -17.56 -10.55
C GLU A 410 61.78 -17.33 -12.11
N THR A 411 62.52 -16.31 -12.57
CA THR A 411 62.55 -15.78 -13.96
C THR A 411 63.99 -15.55 -14.49
N ALA A 412 64.20 -15.60 -15.82
CA ALA A 412 65.46 -15.21 -16.48
C ALA A 412 65.30 -14.79 -17.96
N ALA A 413 66.30 -14.07 -18.49
CA ALA A 413 66.50 -13.60 -19.88
C ALA A 413 68.03 -13.65 -20.21
N PRO A 414 68.60 -13.20 -21.36
CA PRO A 414 68.07 -12.61 -22.62
C PRO A 414 68.59 -13.38 -23.89
N THR A 415 68.60 -12.87 -25.14
CA THR A 415 69.70 -12.05 -25.77
C THR A 415 69.41 -11.80 -27.28
N LYS A 416 70.08 -10.82 -27.94
CA LYS A 416 69.96 -10.48 -29.39
C LYS A 416 71.01 -11.13 -30.31
N ALA A 417 70.62 -11.39 -31.56
CA ALA A 417 71.44 -11.61 -32.77
C ALA A 417 70.53 -11.42 -34.02
N ALA A 418 70.97 -11.17 -35.27
CA ALA A 418 72.19 -10.59 -35.86
C ALA A 418 71.89 -10.19 -37.35
N GLN A 419 72.90 -9.82 -38.16
CA GLN A 419 72.78 -9.64 -39.63
C GLN A 419 73.96 -10.31 -40.36
N ASN A 420 73.78 -10.70 -41.63
CA ASN A 420 74.88 -10.85 -42.60
C ASN A 420 74.38 -10.84 -44.06
N GLN A 421 75.18 -10.24 -44.95
CA GLN A 421 75.10 -10.37 -46.42
C GLN A 421 76.45 -10.90 -46.93
N PRO A 422 76.48 -11.51 -48.13
CA PRO A 422 77.60 -11.29 -49.03
C PRO A 422 77.17 -10.95 -50.46
N ALA A 423 78.10 -10.35 -51.22
CA ALA A 423 77.96 -10.01 -52.64
C ALA A 423 79.08 -10.71 -53.47
N PRO A 424 79.39 -10.30 -54.73
CA PRO A 424 79.09 -11.11 -55.91
C PRO A 424 80.29 -11.89 -56.48
N ALA A 425 80.00 -12.86 -57.37
CA ALA A 425 80.99 -13.61 -58.13
C ALA A 425 81.42 -12.88 -59.43
N ALA A 426 82.60 -13.25 -59.96
CA ALA A 426 83.30 -12.54 -61.03
C ALA A 426 83.24 -13.24 -62.41
N ILE A 427 83.83 -12.60 -63.42
CA ILE A 427 83.84 -12.96 -64.85
C ILE A 427 85.02 -13.89 -65.18
N GLU A 428 84.82 -14.83 -66.11
CA GLU A 428 85.89 -15.53 -66.84
C GLU A 428 85.90 -15.16 -68.35
N PRO A 429 87.04 -15.30 -69.06
CA PRO A 429 87.27 -14.62 -70.35
C PRO A 429 86.98 -15.45 -71.62
N GLU A 430 86.72 -14.76 -72.73
CA GLU A 430 86.61 -15.37 -74.07
C GLU A 430 87.95 -15.91 -74.62
N ALA A 431 87.86 -16.97 -75.43
CA ALA A 431 88.99 -17.61 -76.10
C ALA A 431 89.25 -17.05 -77.51
N LYS A 432 90.46 -17.31 -78.04
CA LYS A 432 90.90 -16.85 -79.37
C LYS A 432 90.19 -17.60 -80.51
N PRO A 433 89.94 -16.97 -81.67
CA PRO A 433 89.35 -17.63 -82.83
C PRO A 433 90.31 -18.62 -83.50
N GLU A 434 89.76 -19.73 -83.98
CA GLU A 434 90.47 -20.76 -84.75
C GLU A 434 90.70 -20.36 -86.23
N PRO A 435 91.69 -20.96 -86.92
CA PRO A 435 92.03 -20.61 -88.30
C PRO A 435 90.93 -21.00 -89.29
N LYS A 436 90.60 -20.06 -90.19
CA LYS A 436 89.59 -20.24 -91.24
C LYS A 436 90.01 -21.34 -92.23
N PRO A 437 89.17 -22.37 -92.51
CA PRO A 437 89.51 -23.42 -93.47
C PRO A 437 89.81 -22.88 -94.87
N ALA A 438 90.70 -23.55 -95.60
CA ALA A 438 91.03 -23.20 -96.98
C ALA A 438 89.78 -23.31 -97.87
N ALA A 439 89.51 -22.26 -98.66
CA ALA A 439 88.37 -22.24 -99.55
C ALA A 439 88.55 -23.24 -100.70
N TYR A 440 87.55 -24.10 -100.92
CA TYR A 440 87.48 -24.97 -102.10
C TYR A 440 87.44 -24.13 -103.39
N ALA A 441 88.00 -24.68 -104.48
CA ALA A 441 88.06 -24.00 -105.76
C ALA A 441 86.66 -23.80 -106.37
N ALA A 442 86.48 -22.73 -107.16
CA ALA A 442 85.20 -22.47 -107.83
C ALA A 442 84.84 -23.63 -108.79
N GLY A 443 83.69 -24.27 -108.57
CA GLY A 443 83.27 -25.49 -109.27
C GLY A 443 83.41 -26.79 -108.45
N ASP A 444 84.06 -26.75 -107.28
CA ASP A 444 84.08 -27.87 -106.35
C ASP A 444 82.71 -28.05 -105.66
N ILE A 445 82.15 -29.26 -105.73
CA ILE A 445 80.84 -29.58 -105.15
C ILE A 445 80.78 -29.43 -103.62
N ARG A 446 81.92 -29.37 -102.94
CA ARG A 446 82.03 -29.18 -101.48
C ARG A 446 81.88 -27.70 -101.07
N ALA A 447 81.94 -26.77 -102.02
CA ALA A 447 81.76 -25.34 -101.76
C ALA A 447 80.30 -25.06 -101.36
N GLY A 448 80.08 -24.82 -100.06
CA GLY A 448 78.75 -24.64 -99.47
C GLY A 448 78.21 -25.87 -98.71
N TRP A 449 78.99 -26.94 -98.57
CA TRP A 449 78.59 -28.14 -97.83
C TRP A 449 78.46 -27.85 -96.32
N GLY A 450 77.22 -27.84 -95.81
CA GLY A 450 76.90 -27.43 -94.43
C GLY A 450 77.24 -28.44 -93.33
N PHE A 451 77.93 -29.54 -93.66
CA PHE A 451 78.13 -30.71 -92.78
C PHE A 451 78.70 -30.35 -91.41
N ASP A 452 79.70 -29.46 -91.31
CA ASP A 452 80.33 -29.15 -90.01
C ASP A 452 79.39 -28.38 -89.07
N ALA A 453 78.50 -27.55 -89.62
CA ALA A 453 77.46 -26.88 -88.85
C ALA A 453 76.36 -27.86 -88.40
N ALA A 454 75.96 -28.79 -89.28
CA ALA A 454 75.02 -29.86 -88.94
C ALA A 454 75.61 -30.80 -87.87
N LEU A 455 76.86 -31.24 -88.02
CA LEU A 455 77.57 -32.08 -87.06
C LEU A 455 77.67 -31.40 -85.70
N SER A 456 77.99 -30.10 -85.67
CA SER A 456 78.02 -29.31 -84.44
C SER A 456 76.65 -29.24 -83.76
N ALA A 457 75.58 -28.98 -84.52
CA ALA A 457 74.21 -28.96 -84.00
C ALA A 457 73.75 -30.32 -83.43
N VAL A 458 74.11 -31.44 -84.09
CA VAL A 458 73.75 -32.78 -83.59
C VAL A 458 74.64 -33.19 -82.41
N LYS A 459 75.92 -32.81 -82.38
CA LYS A 459 76.79 -32.95 -81.19
C LYS A 459 76.25 -32.15 -80.00
N ALA A 460 75.71 -30.95 -80.22
CA ALA A 460 75.07 -30.15 -79.18
C ALA A 460 73.81 -30.84 -78.62
N LYS A 461 72.90 -31.33 -79.49
CA LYS A 461 71.75 -32.16 -79.07
C LYS A 461 72.17 -33.39 -78.27
N LEU A 462 73.23 -34.08 -78.71
CA LEU A 462 73.77 -35.23 -77.97
C LEU A 462 74.30 -34.80 -76.59
N GLY A 463 74.97 -33.66 -76.48
CA GLY A 463 75.39 -33.09 -75.19
C GLY A 463 74.22 -32.80 -74.25
N THR A 464 73.09 -32.31 -74.77
CA THR A 464 71.84 -32.18 -74.01
C THR A 464 71.33 -33.56 -73.54
N LEU A 465 71.20 -34.52 -74.45
CA LEU A 465 70.73 -35.88 -74.12
C LEU A 465 71.65 -36.59 -73.12
N GLU A 466 72.97 -36.42 -73.23
CA GLU A 466 73.96 -36.97 -72.32
C GLU A 466 73.88 -36.36 -70.93
N THR A 467 73.66 -35.05 -70.84
CA THR A 467 73.42 -34.36 -69.56
C THR A 467 72.15 -34.90 -68.91
N GLN A 468 71.08 -34.99 -69.68
CA GLN A 468 69.77 -35.47 -69.23
C GLN A 468 69.75 -36.94 -68.80
N LEU A 469 70.36 -37.83 -69.57
CA LEU A 469 70.48 -39.23 -69.17
C LEU A 469 71.44 -39.41 -67.99
N LYS A 470 72.51 -38.60 -67.87
CA LYS A 470 73.39 -38.61 -66.70
C LYS A 470 72.65 -38.19 -65.42
N GLU A 471 71.73 -37.23 -65.50
CA GLU A 471 70.83 -36.84 -64.40
C GLU A 471 69.87 -37.98 -64.02
N GLU A 472 69.36 -38.75 -64.99
CA GLU A 472 68.64 -40.04 -64.76
C GLU A 472 69.55 -41.20 -64.28
N ASN A 473 70.86 -40.99 -64.09
CA ASN A 473 71.90 -42.03 -63.85
C ASN A 473 71.92 -43.14 -64.93
N LYS A 474 71.65 -42.76 -66.18
CA LYS A 474 71.69 -43.56 -67.41
C LYS A 474 72.82 -43.07 -68.32
N LYS A 475 72.92 -43.69 -69.49
CA LYS A 475 73.86 -43.34 -70.57
C LYS A 475 73.08 -43.29 -71.89
N PRO A 476 73.48 -42.47 -72.88
CA PRO A 476 72.93 -42.57 -74.23
C PRO A 476 73.25 -43.95 -74.82
N ASP A 477 72.52 -44.32 -75.87
CA ASP A 477 72.94 -45.44 -76.71
C ASP A 477 74.35 -45.17 -77.30
N PRO A 478 75.35 -46.03 -77.07
CA PRO A 478 76.69 -45.86 -77.64
C PRO A 478 76.67 -45.81 -79.18
N ALA A 479 75.66 -46.38 -79.84
CA ALA A 479 75.51 -46.31 -81.29
C ALA A 479 75.35 -44.88 -81.82
N LEU A 480 74.83 -43.93 -81.00
CA LEU A 480 74.73 -42.51 -81.38
C LEU A 480 76.10 -41.85 -81.51
N ARG A 481 76.96 -42.05 -80.50
CA ARG A 481 78.36 -41.58 -80.54
C ARG A 481 79.13 -42.22 -81.68
N GLU A 482 78.92 -43.51 -81.90
CA GLU A 482 79.54 -44.25 -83.00
C GLU A 482 79.01 -43.79 -84.37
N ALA A 483 77.72 -43.45 -84.50
CA ALA A 483 77.14 -42.90 -85.74
C ALA A 483 77.74 -41.53 -86.09
N LEU A 484 77.81 -40.61 -85.12
CA LEU A 484 78.44 -39.29 -85.32
C LEU A 484 79.94 -39.41 -85.62
N SER A 485 80.66 -40.27 -84.88
CA SER A 485 82.07 -40.53 -85.15
C SER A 485 82.30 -41.10 -86.55
N ARG A 486 81.49 -42.08 -86.99
CA ARG A 486 81.56 -42.64 -88.35
C ARG A 486 81.21 -41.62 -89.44
N ALA A 487 80.26 -40.72 -89.20
CA ALA A 487 79.93 -39.65 -90.14
C ALA A 487 81.08 -38.62 -90.26
N GLU A 488 81.65 -38.20 -89.13
CA GLU A 488 82.80 -37.29 -89.06
C GLU A 488 84.06 -37.91 -89.69
N ASP A 489 84.36 -39.18 -89.38
CA ASP A 489 85.44 -39.93 -90.02
C ASP A 489 85.24 -40.06 -91.52
N ARG A 490 84.01 -40.36 -91.99
CA ARG A 490 83.72 -40.51 -93.43
C ARG A 490 83.87 -39.19 -94.16
N ALA A 491 83.35 -38.10 -93.60
CA ALA A 491 83.53 -36.75 -94.14
C ALA A 491 85.02 -36.38 -94.23
N ASN A 492 85.77 -36.59 -93.15
CA ASN A 492 87.18 -36.21 -93.10
C ASN A 492 88.09 -37.12 -93.95
N LYS A 493 87.80 -38.42 -94.09
CA LYS A 493 88.64 -39.40 -94.82
C LYS A 493 88.32 -39.56 -96.30
N PHE A 494 87.05 -39.38 -96.71
CA PHE A 494 86.60 -39.65 -98.09
C PHE A 494 86.03 -38.42 -98.81
N VAL A 495 85.59 -37.38 -98.10
CA VAL A 495 85.06 -36.16 -98.73
C VAL A 495 86.06 -35.00 -98.70
N LYS A 496 86.62 -34.64 -97.54
CA LYS A 496 87.43 -33.41 -97.40
C LYS A 496 88.86 -33.54 -97.93
N THR A 497 89.48 -34.71 -97.82
CA THR A 497 90.88 -34.97 -98.19
C THR A 497 91.09 -35.45 -99.63
N VAL A 498 90.05 -35.96 -100.30
CA VAL A 498 90.14 -36.48 -101.66
C VAL A 498 90.25 -35.33 -102.66
N THR A 499 91.24 -35.36 -103.55
CA THR A 499 91.33 -34.42 -104.68
C THR A 499 90.16 -34.66 -105.63
N LEU A 500 89.31 -33.64 -105.82
CA LEU A 500 88.14 -33.75 -106.69
C LEU A 500 88.59 -33.84 -108.16
N THR A 501 88.08 -34.84 -108.88
CA THR A 501 88.26 -35.01 -110.33
C THR A 501 86.92 -35.32 -110.98
N PRO A 502 86.73 -35.07 -112.29
CA PRO A 502 85.49 -35.42 -112.99
C PRO A 502 85.12 -36.90 -112.87
N SER A 503 86.10 -37.79 -112.68
CA SER A 503 85.89 -39.24 -112.53
C SER A 503 85.51 -39.68 -111.12
N ASN A 504 85.68 -38.84 -110.08
CA ASN A 504 85.32 -39.18 -108.70
C ASN A 504 84.20 -38.29 -108.11
N GLN A 505 83.80 -37.22 -108.81
CA GLN A 505 82.79 -36.24 -108.37
C GLN A 505 81.46 -36.86 -107.91
N ASP A 506 80.93 -37.85 -108.63
CA ASP A 506 79.70 -38.56 -108.24
C ASP A 506 79.92 -39.61 -107.13
N SER A 507 81.17 -40.01 -106.82
CA SER A 507 81.46 -40.76 -105.59
C SER A 507 81.46 -39.80 -104.39
N VAL A 508 82.21 -38.70 -104.50
CA VAL A 508 82.30 -37.68 -103.44
C VAL A 508 80.92 -37.12 -103.09
N ARG A 509 80.03 -36.90 -104.08
CA ARG A 509 78.64 -36.48 -103.81
C ARG A 509 77.83 -37.52 -103.02
N ARG A 510 77.91 -38.80 -103.38
CA ARG A 510 77.23 -39.88 -102.64
C ARG A 510 77.80 -40.08 -101.24
N ASP A 511 79.09 -39.83 -101.04
CA ASP A 511 79.71 -39.80 -99.71
C ASP A 511 79.29 -38.58 -98.89
N MET A 512 79.06 -37.41 -99.51
CA MET A 512 78.44 -36.24 -98.86
C MET A 512 77.00 -36.53 -98.42
N GLU A 513 76.17 -37.04 -99.33
CA GLU A 513 74.78 -37.43 -99.08
C GLU A 513 74.67 -38.51 -98.00
N ALA A 514 75.58 -39.49 -97.99
CA ALA A 514 75.64 -40.52 -96.94
C ALA A 514 76.05 -39.93 -95.58
N CYS A 515 77.03 -39.03 -95.54
CA CYS A 515 77.43 -38.32 -94.33
C CYS A 515 76.26 -37.49 -93.75
N GLU A 516 75.54 -36.75 -94.58
CA GLU A 516 74.35 -35.99 -94.17
C GLU A 516 73.21 -36.90 -93.69
N GLY A 517 72.93 -37.99 -94.40
CA GLY A 517 71.94 -38.99 -93.97
C GLY A 517 72.26 -39.60 -92.60
N MET A 518 73.54 -39.86 -92.31
CA MET A 518 73.99 -40.32 -91.00
C MET A 518 73.79 -39.26 -89.90
N LEU A 519 74.00 -37.97 -90.19
CA LEU A 519 73.70 -36.89 -89.23
C LEU A 519 72.19 -36.70 -89.00
N VAL A 520 71.38 -36.74 -90.06
CA VAL A 520 69.91 -36.62 -89.96
C VAL A 520 69.33 -37.77 -89.14
N GLN A 521 69.77 -39.00 -89.40
CA GLN A 521 69.32 -40.17 -88.64
C GLN A 521 69.79 -40.09 -87.17
N ALA A 522 71.06 -39.76 -86.91
CA ALA A 522 71.55 -39.56 -85.54
C ALA A 522 70.78 -38.45 -84.80
N SER A 523 70.45 -37.34 -85.48
CA SER A 523 69.65 -36.25 -84.90
C SER A 523 68.25 -36.72 -84.51
N LYS A 524 67.60 -37.50 -85.39
CA LYS A 524 66.27 -38.08 -85.16
C LYS A 524 66.26 -39.07 -84.00
N ASP A 525 67.30 -39.89 -83.88
CA ASP A 525 67.41 -40.88 -82.79
C ASP A 525 67.76 -40.22 -81.44
N ILE A 526 68.52 -39.12 -81.46
CA ILE A 526 68.71 -38.25 -80.28
C ILE A 526 67.39 -37.57 -79.87
N ASP A 527 66.65 -37.01 -80.82
CA ASP A 527 65.34 -36.38 -80.57
C ASP A 527 64.33 -37.39 -80.00
N ALA A 528 64.35 -38.65 -80.48
CA ALA A 528 63.54 -39.73 -79.94
C ALA A 528 63.91 -40.08 -78.50
N GLN A 529 65.20 -40.23 -78.17
CA GLN A 529 65.63 -40.50 -76.79
C GLN A 529 65.36 -39.31 -75.86
N LEU A 530 65.44 -38.06 -76.35
CA LEU A 530 65.01 -36.86 -75.60
C LEU A 530 63.50 -36.88 -75.34
N ALA A 531 62.68 -37.23 -76.34
CA ALA A 531 61.23 -37.38 -76.16
C ALA A 531 60.88 -38.46 -75.13
N GLU A 532 61.62 -39.56 -75.06
CA GLU A 532 61.46 -40.56 -74.00
C GLU A 532 61.87 -40.04 -72.61
N VAL A 533 62.97 -39.27 -72.50
CA VAL A 533 63.34 -38.59 -71.24
C VAL A 533 62.17 -37.72 -70.78
N TYR A 534 61.66 -36.84 -71.65
CA TYR A 534 60.57 -35.94 -71.32
C TYR A 534 59.27 -36.68 -70.96
N ALA A 535 58.97 -37.81 -71.62
CA ALA A 535 57.85 -38.67 -71.26
C ALA A 535 58.01 -39.29 -69.85
N ARG A 536 59.22 -39.73 -69.47
CA ARG A 536 59.52 -40.25 -68.12
C ARG A 536 59.46 -39.15 -67.06
N VAL A 537 60.02 -37.98 -67.33
CA VAL A 537 59.92 -36.79 -66.44
C VAL A 537 58.46 -36.43 -66.20
N GLY A 538 57.64 -36.35 -67.25
CA GLY A 538 56.20 -36.08 -67.14
C GLY A 538 55.43 -37.16 -66.36
N ALA A 539 55.89 -38.42 -66.38
CA ALA A 539 55.32 -39.50 -65.56
C ALA A 539 55.73 -39.38 -64.08
N GLU A 540 57.00 -39.07 -63.77
CA GLU A 540 57.44 -38.82 -62.39
C GLU A 540 56.70 -37.61 -61.78
N MET A 541 56.56 -36.52 -62.54
CA MET A 541 55.82 -35.34 -62.09
C MET A 541 54.34 -35.65 -61.79
N LYS A 542 53.67 -36.46 -62.63
CA LYS A 542 52.30 -36.92 -62.34
C LYS A 542 52.22 -37.82 -61.11
N ALA A 543 53.18 -38.71 -60.90
CA ALA A 543 53.23 -39.56 -59.71
C ALA A 543 53.47 -38.72 -58.42
N LYS A 544 54.37 -37.74 -58.47
CA LYS A 544 54.64 -36.81 -57.36
C LYS A 544 53.48 -35.85 -57.08
N ALA A 545 52.73 -35.44 -58.10
CA ALA A 545 51.52 -34.62 -57.95
C ALA A 545 50.43 -35.35 -57.16
N ALA A 546 50.31 -36.68 -57.29
CA ALA A 546 49.36 -37.49 -56.55
C ALA A 546 49.67 -37.63 -55.04
N GLN A 547 50.84 -37.19 -54.58
CA GLN A 547 51.28 -37.25 -53.17
C GLN A 547 51.61 -35.83 -52.65
N PRO A 548 50.60 -35.01 -52.30
CA PRO A 548 50.82 -33.66 -51.79
C PRO A 548 51.44 -33.65 -50.39
N ALA A 549 52.56 -32.93 -50.20
CA ALA A 549 53.15 -32.69 -48.87
C ALA A 549 52.56 -31.43 -48.19
N VAL A 550 51.25 -31.25 -48.35
CA VAL A 550 50.44 -30.14 -47.82
C VAL A 550 49.05 -30.65 -47.46
N THR A 551 48.44 -30.02 -46.47
CA THR A 551 47.33 -30.56 -45.68
C THR A 551 45.98 -29.90 -45.98
N THR A 552 45.98 -28.63 -46.39
CA THR A 552 44.76 -27.87 -46.72
C THR A 552 44.35 -28.08 -48.18
N GLU A 553 43.04 -28.08 -48.48
CA GLU A 553 42.54 -28.41 -49.82
C GLU A 553 42.97 -27.40 -50.91
N ALA A 554 43.08 -26.12 -50.56
CA ALA A 554 43.62 -25.10 -51.48
C ALA A 554 45.08 -25.41 -51.87
N MET A 555 45.93 -25.75 -50.89
CA MET A 555 47.33 -26.08 -51.12
C MET A 555 47.49 -27.44 -51.81
N LYS A 556 46.69 -28.46 -51.47
CA LYS A 556 46.66 -29.76 -52.16
C LYS A 556 46.31 -29.62 -53.65
N LYS A 557 45.28 -28.83 -53.97
CA LYS A 557 44.86 -28.56 -55.34
C LYS A 557 45.96 -27.82 -56.12
N ALA A 558 46.56 -26.80 -55.51
CA ALA A 558 47.69 -26.09 -56.11
C ALA A 558 48.94 -26.98 -56.27
N TRP A 559 49.23 -27.89 -55.34
CA TRP A 559 50.30 -28.87 -55.46
C TRP A 559 50.06 -29.79 -56.66
N GLN A 560 48.87 -30.39 -56.74
CA GLN A 560 48.49 -31.29 -57.82
C GLN A 560 48.60 -30.59 -59.18
N GLN A 561 48.02 -29.39 -59.31
CA GLN A 561 48.08 -28.60 -60.53
C GLN A 561 49.51 -28.16 -60.88
N GLY A 562 50.27 -27.68 -59.90
CA GLY A 562 51.61 -27.12 -60.09
C GLY A 562 52.66 -28.17 -60.42
N VAL A 563 52.67 -29.28 -59.68
CA VAL A 563 53.63 -30.37 -59.89
C VAL A 563 53.29 -31.15 -61.17
N ALA A 564 52.02 -31.44 -61.46
CA ALA A 564 51.65 -32.09 -62.72
C ALA A 564 51.79 -31.17 -63.95
N GLY A 565 51.79 -29.85 -63.74
CA GLY A 565 51.98 -28.82 -64.76
C GLY A 565 53.43 -28.38 -64.98
N VAL A 566 54.42 -29.04 -64.36
CA VAL A 566 55.84 -28.79 -64.66
C VAL A 566 56.15 -29.24 -66.09
N ASP A 567 56.68 -28.33 -66.91
CA ASP A 567 57.11 -28.62 -68.27
C ASP A 567 58.25 -29.64 -68.27
N PRO A 568 58.07 -30.84 -68.87
CA PRO A 568 59.11 -31.86 -68.88
C PRO A 568 60.31 -31.49 -69.77
N THR A 569 60.17 -30.54 -70.71
CA THR A 569 61.27 -30.10 -71.59
C THR A 569 62.37 -29.34 -70.85
N LEU A 570 62.10 -28.87 -69.62
CA LEU A 570 63.09 -28.38 -68.65
C LEU A 570 64.15 -29.43 -68.28
N GLY A 571 63.92 -30.70 -68.63
CA GLY A 571 64.79 -31.80 -68.28
C GLY A 571 64.57 -32.36 -66.88
N TYR A 572 65.25 -33.46 -66.56
CA TYR A 572 65.08 -34.22 -65.32
C TYR A 572 65.43 -33.39 -64.08
N GLN A 573 66.63 -32.77 -64.04
CA GLN A 573 67.00 -31.90 -62.94
C GLN A 573 66.15 -30.62 -62.90
N GLY A 574 65.94 -29.94 -64.04
CA GLY A 574 65.15 -28.70 -64.10
C GLY A 574 63.69 -28.87 -63.68
N ALA A 575 63.04 -29.96 -64.09
CA ALA A 575 61.69 -30.30 -63.66
C ALA A 575 61.64 -30.67 -62.16
N ARG A 576 62.63 -31.41 -61.66
CA ARG A 576 62.75 -31.74 -60.23
C ARG A 576 62.96 -30.51 -59.36
N ASP A 577 63.79 -29.57 -59.79
CA ASP A 577 64.04 -28.30 -59.10
C ASP A 577 62.81 -27.39 -59.13
N ARG A 578 62.09 -27.31 -60.27
CA ARG A 578 60.82 -26.59 -60.34
C ARG A 578 59.76 -27.21 -59.42
N ALA A 579 59.64 -28.54 -59.41
CA ALA A 579 58.73 -29.25 -58.51
C ALA A 579 59.13 -29.08 -57.03
N ALA A 580 60.44 -29.06 -56.71
CA ALA A 580 60.93 -28.80 -55.36
C ALA A 580 60.69 -27.36 -54.91
N ALA A 581 60.81 -26.37 -55.80
CA ALA A 581 60.47 -24.98 -55.51
C ALA A 581 58.95 -24.80 -55.25
N ILE A 582 58.09 -25.47 -56.02
CA ILE A 582 56.64 -25.50 -55.78
C ILE A 582 56.33 -26.18 -54.44
N THR A 583 56.95 -27.34 -54.15
CA THR A 583 56.87 -28.02 -52.85
C THR A 583 57.22 -27.08 -51.70
N ALA A 584 58.41 -26.48 -51.73
CA ALA A 584 58.90 -25.61 -50.65
C ALA A 584 58.02 -24.37 -50.47
N GLY A 585 57.59 -23.74 -51.57
CA GLY A 585 56.71 -22.57 -51.52
C GLY A 585 55.35 -22.86 -50.88
N LEU A 586 54.67 -23.95 -51.29
CA LEU A 586 53.37 -24.30 -50.74
C LEU A 586 53.47 -24.71 -49.25
N THR A 587 54.46 -25.54 -48.88
CA THR A 587 54.63 -25.98 -47.49
C THR A 587 55.06 -24.85 -46.56
N ASP A 588 55.92 -23.91 -47.01
CA ASP A 588 56.30 -22.72 -46.22
C ASP A 588 55.13 -21.75 -46.00
N ALA A 589 54.33 -21.50 -47.04
CA ALA A 589 53.13 -20.67 -46.94
C ALA A 589 52.07 -21.31 -46.03
N GLU A 590 51.79 -22.61 -46.21
CA GLU A 590 50.83 -23.35 -45.38
C GLU A 590 51.27 -23.36 -43.91
N GLY A 591 52.54 -23.71 -43.62
CA GLY A 591 53.05 -23.78 -42.26
C GLY A 591 52.95 -22.45 -41.51
N LYS A 592 53.29 -21.33 -42.17
CA LYS A 592 53.19 -19.98 -41.56
C LYS A 592 51.74 -19.53 -41.34
N ILE A 593 50.87 -19.76 -42.31
CA ILE A 593 49.46 -19.36 -42.23
C ILE A 593 48.72 -20.22 -41.18
N LEU A 594 48.94 -21.54 -41.15
CA LEU A 594 48.34 -22.42 -40.14
C LEU A 594 48.86 -22.14 -38.73
N ALA A 595 50.17 -21.87 -38.56
CA ALA A 595 50.73 -21.54 -37.25
C ALA A 595 50.09 -20.27 -36.65
N ALA A 596 50.01 -19.19 -37.43
CA ALA A 596 49.38 -17.95 -36.95
C ALA A 596 47.86 -18.10 -36.74
N ALA A 597 47.17 -18.87 -37.58
CA ALA A 597 45.74 -19.16 -37.41
C ALA A 597 45.42 -20.10 -36.23
N SER A 598 46.43 -20.61 -35.51
CA SER A 598 46.24 -21.49 -34.34
C SER A 598 46.21 -20.74 -33.00
N ALA A 599 46.47 -19.44 -32.99
CA ALA A 599 46.41 -18.59 -31.81
C ALA A 599 44.94 -18.42 -31.33
N LYS A 600 44.57 -19.15 -30.27
CA LYS A 600 43.22 -19.09 -29.70
C LYS A 600 42.92 -17.66 -29.18
N PRO A 601 41.80 -17.03 -29.58
CA PRO A 601 41.43 -15.70 -29.10
C PRO A 601 41.15 -15.69 -27.58
N PRO A 602 41.30 -14.54 -26.90
CA PRO A 602 40.87 -14.39 -25.51
C PRO A 602 39.36 -14.62 -25.40
N THR A 603 38.91 -15.15 -24.26
CA THR A 603 37.47 -15.35 -24.04
C THR A 603 36.81 -14.02 -23.70
N LEU A 604 35.90 -13.59 -24.56
CA LEU A 604 35.14 -12.35 -24.46
C LEU A 604 33.64 -12.68 -24.25
N PRO A 605 33.12 -12.71 -23.01
CA PRO A 605 31.71 -12.97 -22.71
C PRO A 605 30.67 -12.23 -23.57
N ASP A 606 30.90 -10.98 -23.98
CA ASP A 606 29.93 -10.22 -24.81
C ASP A 606 30.16 -10.39 -26.33
N ALA A 607 31.18 -11.14 -26.76
CA ALA A 607 31.52 -11.29 -28.17
C ALA A 607 31.07 -12.64 -28.74
N ASP A 608 30.64 -12.64 -30.01
CA ASP A 608 30.37 -13.88 -30.73
C ASP A 608 31.69 -14.57 -31.10
N ALA A 609 32.16 -15.45 -30.22
CA ALA A 609 33.35 -16.28 -30.43
C ALA A 609 33.25 -17.15 -31.69
N GLY A 610 32.05 -17.61 -32.07
CA GLY A 610 31.84 -18.37 -33.30
C GLY A 610 32.05 -17.52 -34.54
N ALA A 611 31.64 -16.25 -34.49
CA ALA A 611 31.90 -15.28 -35.56
C ALA A 611 33.38 -14.83 -35.60
N ILE A 612 34.07 -14.71 -34.46
CA ILE A 612 35.54 -14.46 -34.42
C ILE A 612 36.28 -15.62 -35.09
N ASP A 613 35.95 -16.86 -34.75
CA ASP A 613 36.55 -18.06 -35.36
C ASP A 613 36.22 -18.14 -36.87
N ALA A 614 34.99 -17.81 -37.28
CA ALA A 614 34.58 -17.79 -38.68
C ALA A 614 35.32 -16.72 -39.51
N VAL A 615 35.49 -15.51 -38.99
CA VAL A 615 36.28 -14.44 -39.62
C VAL A 615 37.75 -14.87 -39.75
N SER A 616 38.30 -15.47 -38.70
CA SER A 616 39.69 -15.96 -38.67
C SER A 616 39.91 -17.09 -39.68
N ALA A 617 38.99 -18.04 -39.78
CA ALA A 617 39.01 -19.12 -40.78
C ALA A 617 38.86 -18.57 -42.21
N SER A 618 37.95 -17.63 -42.45
CA SER A 618 37.75 -17.01 -43.77
C SER A 618 38.98 -16.26 -44.25
N ARG A 619 39.63 -15.47 -43.38
CA ARG A 619 40.92 -14.82 -43.67
C ARG A 619 42.03 -15.83 -43.96
N ARG A 620 42.12 -16.91 -43.17
CA ARG A 620 43.11 -17.99 -43.34
C ARG A 620 42.96 -18.66 -44.72
N ASP A 621 41.73 -19.03 -45.07
CA ASP A 621 41.48 -19.80 -46.30
C ASP A 621 41.66 -18.93 -47.56
N ALA A 622 41.30 -17.65 -47.49
CA ALA A 622 41.62 -16.67 -48.53
C ALA A 622 43.14 -16.45 -48.69
N ALA A 623 43.90 -16.38 -47.58
CA ALA A 623 45.35 -16.26 -47.62
C ALA A 623 46.03 -17.52 -48.19
N LEU A 624 45.56 -18.71 -47.81
CA LEU A 624 46.04 -19.98 -48.38
C LEU A 624 45.82 -20.03 -49.90
N GLN A 625 44.62 -19.67 -50.38
CA GLN A 625 44.31 -19.59 -51.80
C GLN A 625 45.21 -18.59 -52.54
N ALA A 626 45.32 -17.35 -52.04
CA ALA A 626 46.10 -16.31 -52.70
C ALA A 626 47.62 -16.57 -52.68
N ALA A 627 48.14 -17.26 -51.66
CA ALA A 627 49.53 -17.70 -51.58
C ALA A 627 49.81 -18.87 -52.55
N SER A 628 48.87 -19.82 -52.67
CA SER A 628 49.03 -20.97 -53.56
C SER A 628 49.08 -20.57 -55.04
N GLU A 629 48.26 -19.60 -55.45
CA GLU A 629 48.32 -18.95 -56.77
C GLU A 629 49.68 -18.28 -57.04
N ALA A 630 50.25 -17.62 -56.03
CA ALA A 630 51.53 -16.94 -56.17
C ALA A 630 52.69 -17.94 -56.37
N VAL A 631 52.67 -19.07 -55.66
CA VAL A 631 53.66 -20.16 -55.83
C VAL A 631 53.53 -20.80 -57.20
N LEU A 632 52.30 -21.05 -57.69
CA LEU A 632 52.05 -21.56 -59.04
C LEU A 632 52.67 -20.66 -60.12
N LEU A 633 52.46 -19.34 -60.01
CA LEU A 633 53.05 -18.34 -60.89
C LEU A 633 54.57 -18.17 -60.71
N GLY A 634 55.15 -18.72 -59.64
CA GLY A 634 56.55 -18.51 -59.27
C GLY A 634 56.87 -17.13 -58.69
N ASP A 635 55.85 -16.31 -58.37
CA ASP A 635 56.05 -14.99 -57.76
C ASP A 635 56.23 -15.13 -56.24
N VAL A 636 57.45 -15.49 -55.86
CA VAL A 636 57.90 -15.58 -54.44
C VAL A 636 57.67 -14.26 -53.70
N ASN A 637 57.72 -13.11 -54.39
CA ASN A 637 57.47 -11.81 -53.78
C ASN A 637 55.97 -11.60 -53.48
N ARG A 638 55.05 -12.03 -54.35
CA ARG A 638 53.61 -12.05 -54.07
C ARG A 638 53.28 -13.07 -52.98
N GLN A 639 53.86 -14.26 -53.01
CA GLN A 639 53.71 -15.26 -51.94
C GLN A 639 54.10 -14.65 -50.59
N LYS A 640 55.29 -14.05 -50.50
CA LYS A 640 55.76 -13.38 -49.28
C LYS A 640 54.82 -12.26 -48.85
N ARG A 641 54.37 -11.38 -49.76
CA ARG A 641 53.42 -10.29 -49.44
C ARG A 641 52.07 -10.82 -48.92
N VAL A 642 51.56 -11.94 -49.44
CA VAL A 642 50.32 -12.56 -48.95
C VAL A 642 50.52 -13.14 -47.54
N VAL A 643 51.63 -13.86 -47.30
CA VAL A 643 51.93 -14.44 -45.98
C VAL A 643 52.19 -13.34 -44.96
N ASP A 644 53.07 -12.37 -45.24
CA ASP A 644 53.35 -11.22 -44.37
C ASP A 644 52.07 -10.43 -44.05
N GLY A 645 51.21 -10.20 -45.06
CA GLY A 645 49.94 -9.49 -44.91
C GLY A 645 48.94 -10.24 -44.04
N PHE A 646 48.85 -11.57 -44.19
CA PHE A 646 48.04 -12.40 -43.30
C PHE A 646 48.54 -12.35 -41.85
N LEU A 647 49.85 -12.51 -41.64
CA LEU A 647 50.48 -12.44 -40.31
C LEU A 647 50.22 -11.08 -39.63
N ALA A 648 50.37 -9.97 -40.35
CA ALA A 648 50.04 -8.64 -39.85
C ALA A 648 48.54 -8.48 -39.52
N SER A 649 47.65 -9.04 -40.35
CA SER A 649 46.19 -8.99 -40.10
C SER A 649 45.75 -9.83 -38.89
N GLN A 650 46.50 -10.90 -38.57
CA GLN A 650 46.28 -11.73 -37.39
C GLN A 650 46.79 -11.05 -36.12
N GLN A 651 47.97 -10.42 -36.16
CA GLN A 651 48.46 -9.64 -35.01
C GLN A 651 47.51 -8.50 -34.67
N ALA A 652 47.08 -7.71 -35.67
CA ALA A 652 46.11 -6.63 -35.45
C ALA A 652 44.77 -7.14 -34.87
N ALA A 653 44.31 -8.33 -35.27
CA ALA A 653 43.13 -8.95 -34.69
C ALA A 653 43.34 -9.35 -33.21
N GLN A 654 44.50 -9.92 -32.85
CA GLN A 654 44.82 -10.26 -31.46
C GLN A 654 45.01 -9.02 -30.58
N ASP A 655 45.56 -7.94 -31.13
CA ASP A 655 45.69 -6.64 -30.45
C ASP A 655 44.30 -6.03 -30.16
N GLU A 656 43.40 -6.01 -31.16
CA GLU A 656 41.99 -5.59 -30.99
C GLU A 656 41.23 -6.45 -29.98
N LEU A 657 41.40 -7.77 -30.01
CA LEU A 657 40.76 -8.69 -29.05
C LEU A 657 41.30 -8.51 -27.62
N THR A 658 42.58 -8.17 -27.48
CA THR A 658 43.20 -7.84 -26.18
C THR A 658 42.68 -6.50 -25.65
N LEU A 659 42.48 -5.52 -26.53
CA LEU A 659 41.89 -4.22 -26.21
C LEU A 659 40.41 -4.35 -25.79
N ALA A 660 39.63 -5.16 -26.51
CA ALA A 660 38.25 -5.50 -26.15
C ALA A 660 38.17 -6.24 -24.81
N ARG A 661 39.10 -7.17 -24.53
CA ARG A 661 39.18 -7.86 -23.23
C ARG A 661 39.42 -6.86 -22.09
N ARG A 662 40.34 -5.92 -22.30
CA ARG A 662 40.64 -4.86 -21.32
C ARG A 662 39.44 -3.94 -21.06
N LEU A 663 38.60 -3.69 -22.07
CA LEU A 663 37.33 -2.97 -21.91
C LEU A 663 36.33 -3.77 -21.06
N GLU A 664 36.12 -5.05 -21.35
CA GLU A 664 35.28 -5.92 -20.50
C GLU A 664 35.78 -5.97 -19.05
N ASP A 665 37.09 -6.10 -18.84
CA ASP A 665 37.68 -6.14 -17.50
C ASP A 665 37.45 -4.83 -16.72
N LEU A 666 37.53 -3.66 -17.38
CA LEU A 666 37.19 -2.37 -16.75
C LEU A 666 35.69 -2.28 -16.38
N ILE A 667 34.79 -2.73 -17.26
CA ILE A 667 33.34 -2.75 -16.98
C ILE A 667 33.02 -3.71 -15.81
N ALA A 668 33.69 -4.87 -15.77
CA ALA A 668 33.53 -5.87 -14.71
C ALA A 668 34.12 -5.43 -13.36
N LEU A 669 35.04 -4.47 -13.34
CA LEU A 669 35.52 -3.78 -12.14
C LEU A 669 34.58 -2.65 -11.68
N GLY A 670 33.59 -2.28 -12.49
CA GLY A 670 32.65 -1.19 -12.20
C GLY A 670 33.17 0.21 -12.57
N GLU A 671 34.16 0.31 -13.45
CA GLU A 671 34.63 1.59 -14.02
C GLU A 671 33.57 2.19 -14.95
N LEU A 672 33.42 3.51 -14.94
CA LEU A 672 32.45 4.24 -15.77
C LEU A 672 33.17 5.14 -16.77
N PRO A 673 32.71 5.24 -18.05
CA PRO A 673 33.39 6.03 -19.07
C PRO A 673 33.51 7.54 -18.77
N GLY A 674 32.66 8.07 -17.87
CA GLY A 674 32.72 9.45 -17.41
C GLY A 674 33.81 9.71 -16.36
N ASP A 675 34.11 8.73 -15.50
CA ASP A 675 35.24 8.81 -14.54
C ASP A 675 36.56 8.47 -15.24
N ASN A 676 36.51 7.50 -16.16
CA ASN A 676 37.66 6.88 -16.78
C ASN A 676 37.63 7.09 -18.31
N PRO A 677 38.14 8.25 -18.80
CA PRO A 677 38.13 8.58 -20.23
C PRO A 677 38.97 7.62 -21.08
N THR A 678 39.79 6.74 -20.47
CA THR A 678 40.51 5.71 -21.21
C THR A 678 39.56 4.68 -21.83
N MET A 679 38.37 4.43 -21.27
CA MET A 679 37.38 3.52 -21.87
C MET A 679 36.89 4.06 -23.23
N THR A 680 36.54 5.34 -23.30
CA THR A 680 36.13 6.01 -24.54
C THR A 680 37.28 6.09 -25.55
N ALA A 681 38.51 6.30 -25.08
CA ALA A 681 39.71 6.25 -25.92
C ALA A 681 39.96 4.85 -26.50
N MET A 682 39.87 3.79 -25.70
CA MET A 682 40.03 2.40 -26.14
C MET A 682 38.94 1.98 -27.14
N VAL A 683 37.69 2.43 -26.97
CA VAL A 683 36.64 2.21 -28.00
C VAL A 683 36.99 2.94 -29.30
N THR A 684 37.50 4.17 -29.22
CA THR A 684 37.90 4.94 -30.41
C THR A 684 39.09 4.28 -31.13
N GLU A 685 40.08 3.79 -30.37
CA GLU A 685 41.24 3.04 -30.85
C GLU A 685 40.83 1.72 -31.52
N LEU A 686 39.95 0.95 -30.87
CA LEU A 686 39.38 -0.28 -31.40
C LEU A 686 38.63 -0.03 -32.73
N GLN A 687 37.80 1.01 -32.79
CA GLN A 687 37.04 1.37 -33.99
C GLN A 687 37.89 1.97 -35.14
N ALA A 688 39.07 2.52 -34.82
CA ALA A 688 40.00 3.07 -35.80
C ALA A 688 40.97 2.03 -36.40
N SER A 689 41.06 0.84 -35.79
CA SER A 689 42.01 -0.20 -36.18
C SER A 689 41.60 -0.94 -37.47
N PRO A 690 42.53 -1.37 -38.34
CA PRO A 690 42.18 -1.96 -39.65
C PRO A 690 41.45 -3.32 -39.60
N ALA A 691 41.56 -4.11 -38.53
CA ALA A 691 40.86 -5.40 -38.44
C ALA A 691 39.41 -5.24 -37.96
N TRP A 692 39.06 -4.09 -37.36
CA TRP A 692 37.70 -3.72 -36.96
C TRP A 692 36.68 -3.89 -38.09
N LYS A 693 37.07 -3.66 -39.35
CA LYS A 693 36.16 -3.88 -40.50
C LYS A 693 35.52 -5.28 -40.50
N ASP A 694 36.26 -6.29 -40.09
CA ASP A 694 35.78 -7.68 -40.05
C ASP A 694 35.37 -8.11 -38.62
N LEU A 695 35.94 -7.50 -37.57
CA LEU A 695 35.63 -7.79 -36.16
C LEU A 695 34.48 -6.95 -35.56
N ALA A 696 34.00 -5.90 -36.24
CA ALA A 696 32.95 -5.01 -35.76
C ALA A 696 31.61 -5.71 -35.45
N GLY A 697 31.28 -6.77 -36.20
CA GLY A 697 30.13 -7.62 -35.92
C GLY A 697 30.30 -8.37 -34.60
N PRO A 698 31.30 -9.28 -34.49
CA PRO A 698 31.55 -10.03 -33.27
C PRO A 698 31.79 -9.18 -32.02
N LEU A 699 32.44 -8.01 -32.14
CA LEU A 699 32.76 -7.11 -31.02
C LEU A 699 31.69 -6.01 -30.79
N SER A 700 30.57 -6.05 -31.52
CA SER A 700 29.51 -5.04 -31.39
C SER A 700 28.92 -4.98 -29.98
N GLY A 701 28.80 -6.11 -29.27
CA GLY A 701 28.29 -6.18 -27.90
C GLY A 701 29.12 -5.34 -26.91
N VAL A 702 30.44 -5.59 -26.85
CA VAL A 702 31.38 -4.85 -25.97
C VAL A 702 31.31 -3.34 -26.23
N VAL A 703 31.29 -2.92 -27.51
CA VAL A 703 31.27 -1.49 -27.89
C VAL A 703 29.91 -0.84 -27.66
N ALA A 704 28.80 -1.57 -27.87
CA ALA A 704 27.47 -1.11 -27.51
C ALA A 704 27.39 -0.88 -25.99
N ARG A 705 27.85 -1.83 -25.19
CA ARG A 705 27.85 -1.74 -23.73
C ARG A 705 28.58 -0.52 -23.18
N VAL A 706 29.79 -0.23 -23.64
CA VAL A 706 30.53 0.97 -23.21
C VAL A 706 29.74 2.24 -23.54
N ARG A 707 29.11 2.28 -24.73
CA ARG A 707 28.24 3.40 -25.14
C ARG A 707 27.00 3.49 -24.26
N ASP A 708 26.36 2.38 -23.92
CA ASP A 708 25.14 2.35 -23.14
C ASP A 708 25.38 2.77 -21.69
N ILE A 709 26.48 2.34 -21.06
CA ILE A 709 26.93 2.89 -19.76
C ILE A 709 27.20 4.39 -19.87
N GLY A 710 27.78 4.86 -20.98
CA GLY A 710 27.93 6.29 -21.26
C GLY A 710 26.61 7.04 -21.42
N ASN A 711 25.61 6.41 -22.05
CA ASN A 711 24.27 6.97 -22.26
C ASN A 711 23.53 7.18 -20.92
N LEU A 712 23.74 6.30 -19.92
CA LEU A 712 23.15 6.44 -18.57
C LEU A 712 23.47 7.80 -17.94
N ALA A 713 24.67 8.36 -18.17
CA ALA A 713 25.06 9.68 -17.66
C ALA A 713 24.18 10.84 -18.16
N SER A 714 23.45 10.64 -19.26
CA SER A 714 22.55 11.63 -19.87
C SER A 714 21.07 11.41 -19.56
N GLU A 715 20.68 10.22 -19.08
CA GLU A 715 19.28 9.86 -18.85
C GLU A 715 18.68 10.62 -17.66
N GLN A 716 17.36 10.84 -17.69
CA GLN A 716 16.60 11.69 -16.76
C GLN A 716 15.37 11.00 -16.18
N ALA A 717 14.88 9.92 -16.81
CA ALA A 717 13.73 9.15 -16.32
C ALA A 717 14.18 8.11 -15.27
N PRO A 718 13.73 8.19 -14.00
CA PRO A 718 14.10 7.21 -12.97
C PRO A 718 13.74 5.78 -13.35
N ASP A 719 12.57 5.59 -13.96
CA ASP A 719 12.01 4.26 -14.29
C ASP A 719 12.94 3.46 -15.22
N LYS A 720 13.54 4.12 -16.23
CA LYS A 720 14.51 3.48 -17.12
C LYS A 720 15.82 3.11 -16.41
N LEU A 721 16.26 3.92 -15.45
CA LEU A 721 17.46 3.63 -14.66
C LEU A 721 17.20 2.47 -13.70
N LEU A 722 15.98 2.37 -13.16
CA LEU A 722 15.50 1.21 -12.41
C LEU A 722 15.38 -0.04 -13.29
N ASP A 723 14.84 0.07 -14.51
CA ASP A 723 14.79 -1.04 -15.48
C ASP A 723 16.17 -1.62 -15.77
N VAL A 724 17.21 -0.78 -15.95
CA VAL A 724 18.60 -1.24 -16.14
C VAL A 724 19.09 -2.04 -14.94
N ILE A 725 18.76 -1.62 -13.71
CA ILE A 725 19.11 -2.35 -12.49
C ILE A 725 18.31 -3.67 -12.37
N HIS A 726 17.00 -3.62 -12.62
CA HIS A 726 16.10 -4.78 -12.54
C HIS A 726 16.44 -5.85 -13.59
N GLN A 727 16.79 -5.47 -14.82
CA GLN A 727 17.26 -6.42 -15.82
C GLN A 727 18.62 -7.02 -15.45
N ALA A 728 19.51 -6.26 -14.80
CA ALA A 728 20.81 -6.75 -14.36
C ALA A 728 20.74 -7.74 -13.18
N ARG A 729 19.65 -7.77 -12.43
CA ARG A 729 19.38 -8.82 -11.43
C ARG A 729 19.21 -10.20 -12.07
N ALA A 730 18.57 -10.28 -13.23
CA ALA A 730 18.32 -11.53 -13.96
C ALA A 730 19.56 -12.11 -14.66
N ASP A 731 20.56 -11.27 -14.93
CA ASP A 731 21.86 -11.69 -15.43
C ASP A 731 22.77 -12.16 -14.28
N GLU A 732 23.16 -13.43 -14.25
CA GLU A 732 24.07 -13.99 -13.24
C GLU A 732 25.56 -13.81 -13.58
N THR A 733 25.91 -13.46 -14.82
CA THR A 733 27.26 -13.60 -15.41
C THR A 733 28.31 -12.62 -14.88
N ARG A 734 27.99 -11.83 -13.84
CA ARG A 734 28.78 -10.72 -13.25
C ARG A 734 28.90 -9.47 -14.13
N LEU A 735 28.53 -9.55 -15.40
CA LEU A 735 28.88 -8.58 -16.43
C LEU A 735 28.28 -7.18 -16.23
N ARG A 736 27.04 -7.08 -15.75
CA ARG A 736 26.28 -5.82 -15.65
C ARG A 736 26.65 -4.91 -14.46
N ALA A 737 27.80 -5.14 -13.81
CA ALA A 737 28.22 -4.39 -12.63
C ALA A 737 28.39 -2.88 -12.89
N GLY A 738 29.07 -2.50 -13.98
CA GLY A 738 29.24 -1.09 -14.38
C GLY A 738 27.91 -0.39 -14.73
N GLU A 739 26.99 -1.08 -15.41
CA GLU A 739 25.66 -0.55 -15.73
C GLU A 739 24.84 -0.26 -14.47
N VAL A 740 24.83 -1.20 -13.52
CA VAL A 740 24.12 -1.06 -12.24
C VAL A 740 24.69 0.08 -11.41
N LEU A 741 26.01 0.22 -11.34
CA LEU A 741 26.62 1.36 -10.63
C LEU A 741 26.29 2.67 -11.35
N GLY A 742 26.46 2.75 -12.67
CA GLY A 742 26.18 3.96 -13.45
C GLY A 742 24.72 4.43 -13.29
N ALA A 743 23.75 3.51 -13.40
CA ALA A 743 22.34 3.82 -13.22
C ALA A 743 22.02 4.27 -11.78
N TRP A 744 22.61 3.61 -10.78
CA TRP A 744 22.41 3.96 -9.37
C TRP A 744 23.03 5.32 -8.99
N LEU A 745 24.23 5.63 -9.48
CA LEU A 745 24.83 6.95 -9.31
C LEU A 745 23.97 8.02 -9.99
N ARG A 746 23.47 7.75 -11.21
CA ARG A 746 22.62 8.68 -11.97
C ARG A 746 21.30 9.00 -11.25
N LEU A 747 20.65 8.00 -10.66
CA LEU A 747 19.42 8.20 -9.86
C LEU A 747 19.63 9.23 -8.74
N ALA A 748 20.81 9.24 -8.10
CA ALA A 748 21.16 10.21 -7.07
C ALA A 748 21.41 11.62 -7.63
N GLU A 749 21.96 11.74 -8.84
CA GLU A 749 22.20 13.03 -9.52
C GLU A 749 20.91 13.71 -9.98
N ILE A 750 19.94 12.94 -10.48
CA ILE A 750 18.63 13.46 -10.95
C ILE A 750 17.63 13.72 -9.80
N GLY A 751 18.11 13.61 -8.55
CA GLY A 751 17.34 13.88 -7.34
C GLY A 751 16.19 12.92 -7.11
N TRP A 752 16.39 11.62 -7.33
CA TRP A 752 15.48 10.55 -6.87
C TRP A 752 16.04 9.90 -5.60
N PRO A 753 15.23 9.41 -4.64
CA PRO A 753 13.77 9.54 -4.44
C PRO A 753 13.18 10.95 -4.56
N LYS A 754 11.94 11.04 -5.06
CA LYS A 754 11.18 12.31 -5.15
C LYS A 754 9.92 12.31 -4.27
N THR A 755 9.38 11.12 -3.97
CA THR A 755 8.18 10.91 -3.15
C THR A 755 8.50 10.05 -1.93
N ALA A 756 7.59 10.04 -0.93
CA ALA A 756 7.73 9.15 0.21
C ALA A 756 7.65 7.65 -0.17
N ALA A 757 6.97 7.31 -1.27
CA ALA A 757 6.86 5.94 -1.78
C ALA A 757 8.14 5.44 -2.48
N ASP A 758 8.92 6.35 -3.07
CA ASP A 758 10.23 6.04 -3.66
C ASP A 758 11.25 5.58 -2.61
N LEU A 759 11.15 6.03 -1.35
CA LEU A 759 12.15 5.74 -0.31
C LEU A 759 12.26 4.23 0.02
N PRO A 760 11.18 3.48 0.30
CA PRO A 760 11.23 2.02 0.43
C PRO A 760 11.71 1.31 -0.84
N LEU A 761 11.33 1.80 -2.03
CA LEU A 761 11.77 1.23 -3.31
C LEU A 761 13.29 1.37 -3.47
N ALA A 762 13.84 2.56 -3.25
CA ALA A 762 15.27 2.83 -3.27
C ALA A 762 16.04 2.01 -2.23
N GLY A 763 15.57 1.99 -0.97
CA GLY A 763 16.18 1.19 0.09
C GLY A 763 16.22 -0.30 -0.25
N LYS A 764 15.16 -0.82 -0.86
CA LYS A 764 15.09 -2.19 -1.37
C LYS A 764 16.03 -2.40 -2.57
N THR A 765 15.96 -1.59 -3.61
CA THR A 765 16.80 -1.72 -4.82
C THR A 765 18.30 -1.70 -4.47
N LEU A 766 18.70 -0.85 -3.52
CA LEU A 766 20.06 -0.83 -2.98
C LEU A 766 20.46 -2.17 -2.33
N ALA A 767 19.63 -2.70 -1.44
CA ALA A 767 19.93 -3.90 -0.66
C ALA A 767 19.77 -5.20 -1.45
N ASP A 768 18.70 -5.31 -2.24
CA ASP A 768 18.31 -6.53 -2.93
C ASP A 768 19.00 -6.73 -4.29
N GLU A 769 19.44 -5.65 -4.95
CA GLU A 769 19.83 -5.70 -6.37
C GLU A 769 21.18 -5.05 -6.63
N VAL A 770 21.37 -3.78 -6.24
CA VAL A 770 22.64 -3.04 -6.43
C VAL A 770 23.77 -3.69 -5.64
N ARG A 771 23.64 -3.79 -4.30
CA ARG A 771 24.69 -4.41 -3.45
C ARG A 771 24.93 -5.88 -3.81
N LYS A 772 23.91 -6.63 -4.26
CA LYS A 772 24.10 -8.03 -4.68
C LYS A 772 24.82 -8.15 -6.01
N THR A 773 24.51 -7.31 -7.00
CA THR A 773 25.19 -7.33 -8.31
C THR A 773 26.62 -6.82 -8.21
N LEU A 774 26.87 -5.73 -7.47
CA LEU A 774 28.25 -5.28 -7.18
C LEU A 774 29.01 -6.30 -6.31
N GLY A 775 28.33 -7.05 -5.46
CA GLY A 775 28.89 -8.19 -4.74
C GLY A 775 29.43 -9.31 -5.63
N ARG A 776 29.03 -9.38 -6.92
CA ARG A 776 29.54 -10.33 -7.92
C ARG A 776 30.91 -9.92 -8.51
N ILE A 777 31.37 -8.68 -8.30
CA ILE A 777 32.70 -8.21 -8.75
C ILE A 777 33.78 -9.07 -8.11
N ALA A 778 34.66 -9.64 -8.94
CA ALA A 778 35.65 -10.64 -8.49
C ALA A 778 36.77 -10.01 -7.64
N ASP A 779 37.37 -8.91 -8.12
CA ASP A 779 38.39 -8.17 -7.37
C ASP A 779 37.80 -7.52 -6.11
N GLU A 780 38.43 -7.77 -4.97
CA GLU A 780 37.92 -7.33 -3.67
C GLU A 780 38.01 -5.82 -3.47
N LYS A 781 39.05 -5.19 -4.01
CA LYS A 781 39.27 -3.75 -3.86
C LYS A 781 38.27 -2.96 -4.71
N ALA A 782 38.03 -3.38 -5.95
CA ALA A 782 37.02 -2.83 -6.84
C ALA A 782 35.60 -3.08 -6.31
N ARG A 783 35.30 -4.30 -5.83
CA ARG A 783 34.04 -4.63 -5.15
C ARG A 783 33.78 -3.69 -3.96
N GLY A 784 34.79 -3.49 -3.10
CA GLY A 784 34.72 -2.57 -1.96
C GLY A 784 34.48 -1.12 -2.39
N ALA A 785 35.21 -0.63 -3.39
CA ALA A 785 35.09 0.73 -3.92
C ALA A 785 33.71 0.97 -4.57
N ALA A 786 33.21 0.03 -5.39
CA ALA A 786 31.90 0.13 -6.03
C ALA A 786 30.75 0.14 -5.00
N ILE A 787 30.82 -0.71 -3.97
CA ILE A 787 29.84 -0.74 -2.88
C ILE A 787 29.91 0.56 -2.05
N ALA A 788 31.09 1.11 -1.79
CA ALA A 788 31.24 2.41 -1.14
C ALA A 788 30.59 3.53 -1.97
N ARG A 789 30.92 3.64 -3.27
CA ARG A 789 30.30 4.61 -4.20
C ARG A 789 28.77 4.50 -4.23
N ALA A 790 28.23 3.29 -4.20
CA ALA A 790 26.78 3.05 -4.18
C ALA A 790 26.12 3.46 -2.85
N ASN A 791 26.80 3.24 -1.71
CA ASN A 791 26.35 3.71 -0.40
C ASN A 791 26.43 5.24 -0.28
N ASP A 792 27.50 5.87 -0.78
CA ASP A 792 27.63 7.34 -0.80
C ASP A 792 26.53 7.98 -1.65
N ALA A 793 26.19 7.36 -2.78
CA ALA A 793 25.05 7.78 -3.61
C ALA A 793 23.73 7.62 -2.86
N ALA A 794 23.53 6.52 -2.14
CA ALA A 794 22.35 6.32 -1.29
C ALA A 794 22.23 7.41 -0.20
N ALA A 795 23.32 7.76 0.49
CA ALA A 795 23.32 8.85 1.46
C ALA A 795 22.99 10.22 0.82
N ARG A 796 23.43 10.46 -0.43
CA ARG A 796 23.05 11.65 -1.22
C ARG A 796 21.57 11.62 -1.65
N MET A 797 21.04 10.48 -2.10
CA MET A 797 19.63 10.28 -2.41
C MET A 797 18.74 10.63 -1.20
N TRP A 798 19.04 10.03 -0.05
CA TRP A 798 18.28 10.24 1.19
C TRP A 798 18.34 11.70 1.66
N SER A 799 19.53 12.30 1.71
CA SER A 799 19.70 13.68 2.17
C SER A 799 19.16 14.70 1.15
N GLY A 800 19.14 14.37 -0.13
CA GLY A 800 18.45 15.11 -1.19
C GLY A 800 16.94 15.10 -1.00
N PHE A 801 16.35 13.92 -0.75
CA PHE A 801 14.93 13.78 -0.44
C PHE A 801 14.55 14.55 0.84
N VAL A 802 15.33 14.45 1.92
CA VAL A 802 15.09 15.22 3.17
C VAL A 802 15.14 16.73 2.92
N ARG A 803 16.02 17.22 2.03
CA ARG A 803 16.08 18.63 1.62
C ARG A 803 14.86 19.05 0.78
N ALA A 804 14.31 18.16 -0.03
CA ALA A 804 13.11 18.41 -0.84
C ALA A 804 11.80 18.37 -0.02
N ALA A 805 11.68 17.43 0.92
CA ALA A 805 10.50 17.22 1.77
C ALA A 805 10.31 18.29 2.88
N GLY A 806 10.99 19.44 2.80
CA GLY A 806 10.95 20.45 3.84
C GLY A 806 9.56 21.08 3.99
N GLY A 807 8.95 20.86 5.15
CA GLY A 807 7.59 21.30 5.51
C GLY A 807 6.57 20.16 5.51
N ASP A 808 6.88 19.04 4.86
CA ASP A 808 6.05 17.84 4.89
C ASP A 808 6.45 16.91 6.04
N GLY A 809 5.56 16.76 7.02
CA GLY A 809 5.74 15.84 8.14
C GLY A 809 5.75 14.37 7.73
N ALA A 810 5.02 13.99 6.67
CA ALA A 810 4.95 12.61 6.20
C ALA A 810 6.23 12.19 5.46
N GLY A 811 6.75 13.04 4.56
CA GLY A 811 8.05 12.86 3.92
C GLY A 811 9.19 12.78 4.94
N ILE A 812 9.22 13.67 5.95
CA ILE A 812 10.22 13.57 7.04
C ILE A 812 10.03 12.28 7.87
N ALA A 813 8.79 11.83 8.10
CA ALA A 813 8.52 10.57 8.81
C ALA A 813 9.06 9.34 8.04
N ALA A 814 8.78 9.26 6.74
CA ALA A 814 9.26 8.22 5.85
C ALA A 814 10.79 8.24 5.70
N ALA A 815 11.40 9.42 5.60
CA ALA A 815 12.85 9.56 5.53
C ALA A 815 13.54 9.00 6.78
N VAL A 816 13.04 9.32 7.98
CA VAL A 816 13.63 8.81 9.24
C VAL A 816 13.43 7.30 9.40
N GLU A 817 12.34 6.73 8.90
CA GLU A 817 12.15 5.27 8.83
C GLU A 817 13.09 4.61 7.81
N ALA A 818 13.40 5.30 6.71
CA ALA A 818 14.26 4.78 5.65
C ALA A 818 15.77 4.80 5.98
N MET A 819 16.22 5.64 6.93
CA MET A 819 17.64 5.81 7.28
C MET A 819 18.48 4.51 7.33
N PRO A 820 18.04 3.41 7.99
CA PRO A 820 18.86 2.20 8.08
C PRO A 820 19.06 1.49 6.74
N MET A 821 18.09 1.56 5.82
CA MET A 821 18.20 0.92 4.49
C MET A 821 19.28 1.60 3.63
N PHE A 822 19.29 2.94 3.67
CA PHE A 822 20.28 3.78 2.99
C PHE A 822 21.65 3.78 3.66
N GLY A 823 21.79 3.26 4.89
CA GLY A 823 23.03 3.28 5.67
C GLY A 823 23.37 4.66 6.25
N VAL A 824 22.36 5.51 6.48
CA VAL A 824 22.53 6.88 6.96
C VAL A 824 22.76 6.88 8.47
N ASP A 825 23.91 7.41 8.88
CA ASP A 825 24.34 7.51 10.26
C ASP A 825 24.09 8.91 10.86
N GLN A 826 24.50 9.11 12.11
CA GLN A 826 24.36 10.40 12.79
C GLN A 826 25.22 11.51 12.13
N PRO A 827 26.49 11.30 11.75
CA PRO A 827 27.25 12.23 10.90
C PRO A 827 26.50 12.70 9.63
N ALA A 828 25.80 11.82 8.92
CA ALA A 828 25.01 12.19 7.75
C ALA A 828 23.78 13.05 8.10
N VAL A 829 23.13 12.81 9.25
CA VAL A 829 22.12 13.72 9.83
C VAL A 829 22.75 15.05 10.23
N ASP A 830 23.98 15.03 10.74
CA ASP A 830 24.70 16.22 11.18
C ASP A 830 25.20 17.12 10.04
N ALA A 831 25.27 16.59 8.82
CA ALA A 831 25.51 17.35 7.58
C ALA A 831 24.24 18.00 6.97
N LEU A 832 23.06 17.81 7.59
CA LEU A 832 21.82 18.47 7.15
C LEU A 832 21.74 19.94 7.60
N PRO A 833 20.99 20.80 6.88
CA PRO A 833 20.68 22.14 7.36
C PRO A 833 19.84 22.09 8.64
N SER A 834 19.98 23.11 9.50
CA SER A 834 19.35 23.14 10.82
C SER A 834 17.83 22.94 10.81
N TRP A 835 17.12 23.46 9.81
CA TRP A 835 15.67 23.27 9.69
C TRP A 835 15.29 21.78 9.55
N ALA A 836 16.11 21.00 8.85
CA ALA A 836 15.90 19.56 8.69
C ALA A 836 16.27 18.80 9.98
N LYS A 837 17.34 19.21 10.68
CA LYS A 837 17.68 18.68 12.01
C LYS A 837 16.54 18.90 13.02
N TYR A 838 15.96 20.10 13.04
CA TYR A 838 14.76 20.41 13.85
C TYR A 838 13.57 19.53 13.47
N ASN A 839 13.27 19.38 12.17
CA ASN A 839 12.16 18.53 11.70
C ASN A 839 12.34 17.06 12.14
N ILE A 840 13.55 16.52 12.07
CA ILE A 840 13.88 15.17 12.54
C ILE A 840 13.77 15.06 14.07
N ALA A 841 14.27 16.06 14.82
CA ALA A 841 14.15 16.10 16.29
C ALA A 841 12.68 16.19 16.74
N ARG A 842 11.87 17.03 16.07
CA ARG A 842 10.42 17.18 16.28
C ARG A 842 9.68 15.85 16.05
N LEU A 843 10.00 15.13 14.97
CA LEU A 843 9.45 13.80 14.71
C LEU A 843 9.84 12.78 15.79
N LYS A 844 11.13 12.76 16.21
CA LYS A 844 11.60 11.88 17.30
C LYS A 844 10.84 12.16 18.60
N LEU A 845 10.64 13.43 18.95
CA LEU A 845 9.82 13.86 20.09
C LEU A 845 8.37 13.37 19.94
N GLU A 846 7.72 13.60 18.80
CA GLU A 846 6.33 13.17 18.57
C GLU A 846 6.15 11.65 18.70
N ARG A 847 7.05 10.86 18.11
CA ARG A 847 7.03 9.39 18.24
C ARG A 847 7.29 8.94 19.68
N ALA A 848 8.26 9.53 20.38
CA ALA A 848 8.58 9.17 21.76
C ALA A 848 7.44 9.53 22.74
N VAL A 849 6.78 10.68 22.54
CA VAL A 849 5.59 11.07 23.32
C VAL A 849 4.45 10.09 23.10
N ARG A 850 4.17 9.70 21.84
CA ARG A 850 3.14 8.70 21.50
C ARG A 850 3.43 7.32 22.12
N LEU A 851 4.69 6.88 22.11
CA LEU A 851 5.13 5.63 22.74
C LEU A 851 5.00 5.66 24.27
N ALA A 852 5.24 6.82 24.90
CA ALA A 852 5.05 6.98 26.34
C ALA A 852 3.57 6.89 26.76
N GLU A 853 2.61 7.03 25.85
CA GLU A 853 1.18 6.97 26.19
C GLU A 853 0.67 5.56 26.48
N GLY A 854 1.38 4.54 25.98
CA GLY A 854 1.19 3.14 26.36
C GLY A 854 1.77 2.78 27.74
N GLN A 855 2.28 3.76 28.49
CA GLN A 855 2.83 3.58 29.84
C GLN A 855 1.96 4.29 30.89
N THR A 856 2.11 3.89 32.16
CA THR A 856 1.32 4.41 33.28
C THR A 856 2.21 5.03 34.37
N GLY A 857 1.63 5.94 35.17
CA GLY A 857 2.29 6.51 36.35
C GLY A 857 3.65 7.14 36.06
N ALA A 858 4.63 6.85 36.92
CA ALA A 858 5.99 7.39 36.81
C ALA A 858 6.68 7.08 35.48
N ALA A 859 6.52 5.87 34.93
CA ALA A 859 7.19 5.46 33.69
C ALA A 859 6.81 6.38 32.50
N ARG A 860 5.52 6.73 32.36
CA ARG A 860 5.05 7.69 31.34
C ARG A 860 5.66 9.08 31.56
N ALA A 861 5.75 9.53 32.81
CA ALA A 861 6.34 10.83 33.15
C ALA A 861 7.84 10.87 32.82
N ASP A 862 8.60 9.84 33.20
CA ASP A 862 10.04 9.72 32.93
C ASP A 862 10.33 9.61 31.44
N ALA A 863 9.55 8.82 30.69
CA ALA A 863 9.67 8.71 29.24
C ALA A 863 9.36 10.03 28.51
N GLN A 864 8.34 10.78 28.96
CA GLN A 864 8.04 12.12 28.42
C GLN A 864 9.12 13.14 28.80
N ALA A 865 9.68 13.07 30.01
CA ALA A 865 10.78 13.93 30.45
C ALA A 865 12.06 13.66 29.67
N ALA A 866 12.42 12.40 29.43
CA ALA A 866 13.54 12.00 28.58
C ALA A 866 13.38 12.55 27.15
N ALA A 867 12.22 12.30 26.52
CA ALA A 867 11.93 12.79 25.17
C ALA A 867 12.02 14.33 25.04
N MET A 868 11.51 15.07 26.04
CA MET A 868 11.66 16.53 26.07
C MET A 868 13.11 16.98 26.23
N ASN A 869 13.91 16.29 27.06
CA ASN A 869 15.32 16.61 27.26
C ASN A 869 16.16 16.33 25.99
N ASP A 870 15.94 15.19 25.34
CA ASP A 870 16.61 14.83 24.08
C ASP A 870 16.29 15.84 22.97
N PHE A 871 15.02 16.26 22.86
CA PHE A 871 14.61 17.29 21.91
C PHE A 871 15.28 18.64 22.20
N VAL A 872 15.27 19.10 23.46
CA VAL A 872 15.93 20.35 23.85
C VAL A 872 17.42 20.29 23.54
N GLY A 873 18.11 19.20 23.88
CA GLY A 873 19.53 19.00 23.57
C GLY A 873 19.83 19.03 22.06
N ALA A 874 18.99 18.37 21.25
CA ALA A 874 19.15 18.33 19.80
C ALA A 874 18.85 19.66 19.09
N VAL A 875 17.99 20.51 19.66
CA VAL A 875 17.55 21.77 19.03
C VAL A 875 18.26 23.01 19.58
N GLN A 876 18.62 23.07 20.86
CA GLN A 876 19.16 24.28 21.49
C GLN A 876 20.50 24.77 20.89
N GLY A 877 21.28 23.86 20.29
CA GLY A 877 22.52 24.18 19.57
C GLY A 877 22.33 24.68 18.13
N LEU A 878 21.10 24.69 17.60
CA LEU A 878 20.82 25.13 16.23
C LEU A 878 20.67 26.66 16.15
N ASP A 879 21.17 27.25 15.06
CA ASP A 879 21.05 28.69 14.76
C ASP A 879 19.59 29.19 14.75
N ILE A 880 18.68 28.38 14.18
CA ILE A 880 17.24 28.66 14.14
C ILE A 880 16.53 28.62 15.50
N ALA A 881 17.14 28.05 16.55
CA ALA A 881 16.48 27.73 17.83
C ALA A 881 15.88 28.95 18.55
N LYS A 882 16.36 30.16 18.24
CA LYS A 882 15.91 31.43 18.83
C LYS A 882 14.84 32.14 17.99
N SER A 883 14.26 31.46 17.00
CA SER A 883 13.26 32.02 16.08
C SER A 883 12.13 31.03 15.76
N GLY A 884 10.99 31.55 15.27
CA GLY A 884 9.92 30.76 14.63
C GLY A 884 9.35 29.61 15.49
N ALA A 885 8.95 28.53 14.81
CA ALA A 885 8.42 27.32 15.44
C ALA A 885 9.42 26.64 16.41
N PRO A 886 10.75 26.59 16.17
CA PRO A 886 11.70 26.12 17.17
C PRO A 886 11.64 26.86 18.51
N ALA A 887 11.64 28.19 18.49
CA ALA A 887 11.56 28.99 19.71
C ALA A 887 10.22 28.82 20.43
N ALA A 888 9.11 28.78 19.68
CA ALA A 888 7.78 28.55 20.23
C ALA A 888 7.67 27.17 20.91
N LEU A 889 8.18 26.11 20.28
CA LEU A 889 8.15 24.75 20.83
C LEU A 889 9.05 24.62 22.06
N LEU A 890 10.26 25.19 22.04
CA LEU A 890 11.14 25.23 23.21
C LEU A 890 10.51 25.99 24.39
N ALA A 891 9.89 27.15 24.13
CA ALA A 891 9.20 27.93 25.15
C ALA A 891 7.96 27.23 25.73
N ALA A 892 7.27 26.41 24.94
CA ALA A 892 6.15 25.58 25.40
C ALA A 892 6.61 24.34 26.19
N ILE A 893 7.78 23.79 25.87
CA ILE A 893 8.37 22.63 26.55
C ILE A 893 8.97 22.98 27.92
N GLU A 894 9.62 24.14 28.05
CA GLU A 894 10.31 24.51 29.30
C GLU A 894 9.44 24.49 30.58
N PRO A 895 8.20 25.04 30.62
CA PRO A 895 7.35 24.91 31.79
C PRO A 895 6.92 23.46 32.07
N LEU A 896 6.88 22.58 31.07
CA LEU A 896 6.58 21.14 31.22
C LEU A 896 7.77 20.35 31.81
N ARG A 897 9.00 20.83 31.59
CA ARG A 897 10.22 20.27 32.21
C ARG A 897 10.38 20.72 33.67
N SER A 898 9.84 21.89 34.03
CA SER A 898 9.79 22.35 35.41
C SER A 898 8.76 21.55 36.24
N LYS A 899 9.08 21.18 37.48
CA LYS A 899 8.16 20.44 38.38
C LYS A 899 6.99 21.28 38.93
N GLY A 900 6.67 22.41 38.32
CA GLY A 900 5.87 23.50 38.91
C GLY A 900 4.34 23.42 38.74
N ALA A 901 3.79 22.34 38.18
CA ALA A 901 2.38 22.24 37.83
C ALA A 901 1.75 20.89 38.23
N GLN A 902 1.86 20.53 39.51
CA GLN A 902 0.99 19.54 40.15
C GLN A 902 -0.15 20.24 40.89
N LEU A 903 -1.34 19.65 40.82
CA LEU A 903 -2.56 20.15 41.44
C LEU A 903 -2.56 19.84 42.95
N ASP A 904 -2.49 20.88 43.78
CA ASP A 904 -2.53 20.73 45.24
C ASP A 904 -3.97 20.51 45.75
N LEU A 905 -4.44 19.27 45.64
CA LEU A 905 -5.75 18.83 46.12
C LEU A 905 -5.93 18.97 47.64
N SER A 906 -4.87 19.17 48.44
CA SER A 906 -5.01 19.42 49.87
C SER A 906 -5.67 20.77 50.19
N LYS A 907 -5.71 21.69 49.21
CA LYS A 907 -6.33 23.02 49.34
C LYS A 907 -7.63 23.18 48.54
N LEU A 908 -8.14 22.09 47.95
CA LEU A 908 -9.34 22.08 47.10
C LEU A 908 -10.39 21.12 47.65
N GLY A 909 -11.66 21.31 47.27
CA GLY A 909 -12.77 20.48 47.74
C GLY A 909 -12.83 20.37 49.26
N PRO A 910 -13.00 19.16 49.83
CA PRO A 910 -12.99 18.96 51.28
C PRO A 910 -11.66 19.35 51.96
N GLY A 911 -10.54 19.33 51.23
CA GLY A 911 -9.24 19.80 51.74
C GLY A 911 -9.27 21.27 52.14
N SER A 912 -9.99 22.11 51.38
CA SER A 912 -10.22 23.52 51.75
C SER A 912 -11.00 23.70 53.07
N ALA A 913 -11.77 22.68 53.47
CA ALA A 913 -12.50 22.59 54.74
C ALA A 913 -11.75 21.76 55.82
N GLY A 914 -10.45 21.53 55.63
CA GLY A 914 -9.57 20.85 56.58
C GLY A 914 -9.71 19.33 56.64
N TRP A 915 -10.24 18.68 55.60
CA TRP A 915 -10.24 17.21 55.49
C TRP A 915 -8.86 16.70 55.09
N LYS A 916 -8.49 15.53 55.60
CA LYS A 916 -7.20 14.87 55.31
C LYS A 916 -7.28 14.19 53.94
N LEU A 917 -6.46 14.66 52.99
CA LEU A 917 -6.30 14.02 51.69
C LEU A 917 -5.40 12.78 51.77
N THR A 918 -5.79 11.72 51.06
CA THR A 918 -4.93 10.67 50.51
C THR A 918 -5.22 10.59 49.00
N GLN A 919 -4.19 10.49 48.16
CA GLN A 919 -4.34 10.50 46.70
C GLN A 919 -3.73 9.23 46.10
N SER A 920 -4.35 8.67 45.06
CA SER A 920 -3.80 7.54 44.31
C SER A 920 -2.57 7.94 43.47
N GLU A 921 -1.70 6.98 43.14
CA GLU A 921 -0.47 7.23 42.37
C GLU A 921 -0.71 7.76 40.95
N ASP A 922 -1.87 7.45 40.36
CA ASP A 922 -2.31 7.98 39.06
C ASP A 922 -2.88 9.41 39.15
N GLY A 923 -3.10 9.93 40.37
CA GLY A 923 -3.73 11.21 40.64
C GLY A 923 -5.22 11.29 40.31
N LEU A 924 -5.86 10.19 39.89
CA LEU A 924 -7.26 10.16 39.41
C LEU A 924 -8.28 9.92 40.53
N THR A 925 -7.86 9.45 41.71
CA THR A 925 -8.72 9.28 42.89
C THR A 925 -8.16 10.09 44.06
N ALA A 926 -9.04 10.82 44.75
CA ALA A 926 -8.73 11.67 45.89
C ALA A 926 -9.64 11.31 47.07
N THR A 927 -9.11 10.52 48.00
CA THR A 927 -9.76 10.11 49.25
C THR A 927 -9.65 11.24 50.27
N TYR A 928 -10.77 11.83 50.69
CA TYR A 928 -10.78 12.80 51.78
C TYR A 928 -11.41 12.16 53.02
N SER A 929 -10.69 12.16 54.15
CA SER A 929 -11.25 11.72 55.44
C SER A 929 -11.31 12.83 56.49
N THR A 930 -12.26 12.71 57.42
CA THR A 930 -12.36 13.58 58.60
C THR A 930 -12.92 12.78 59.77
N SER A 931 -12.38 13.01 60.98
CA SER A 931 -12.97 12.47 62.20
C SER A 931 -13.68 13.58 62.97
N ARG A 932 -15.00 13.43 63.13
CA ARG A 932 -15.92 14.40 63.72
C ARG A 932 -17.04 13.62 64.43
N GLY A 933 -17.55 14.14 65.55
CA GLY A 933 -18.58 13.45 66.36
C GLY A 933 -18.13 12.15 67.05
N GLY A 934 -16.88 11.69 66.84
CA GLY A 934 -16.40 10.36 67.23
C GLY A 934 -16.44 9.32 66.10
N ASN A 935 -17.00 9.69 64.94
CA ASN A 935 -16.99 8.88 63.72
C ASN A 935 -15.76 9.24 62.86
N GLU A 936 -15.36 8.34 61.97
CA GLU A 936 -14.45 8.65 60.84
C GLU A 936 -15.23 8.52 59.54
N HIS A 937 -15.33 9.62 58.79
CA HIS A 937 -15.96 9.67 57.48
C HIS A 937 -14.88 9.70 56.40
N THR A 938 -15.10 8.99 55.30
CA THR A 938 -14.16 8.92 54.17
C THR A 938 -14.95 8.97 52.86
N VAL A 939 -14.68 9.99 52.05
CA VAL A 939 -15.30 10.18 50.73
C VAL A 939 -14.21 10.09 49.66
N ASP A 940 -14.31 9.08 48.81
CA ASP A 940 -13.47 8.96 47.61
C ASP A 940 -14.05 9.83 46.50
N PHE A 941 -13.25 10.74 45.95
CA PHE A 941 -13.60 11.53 44.76
C PHE A 941 -12.82 11.03 43.55
N LYS A 942 -13.52 10.81 42.42
CA LYS A 942 -12.89 10.45 41.14
C LYS A 942 -12.80 11.67 40.22
N ARG A 943 -11.61 11.89 39.63
CA ARG A 943 -11.38 12.85 38.55
C ARG A 943 -12.12 12.39 37.30
N LEU A 944 -12.92 13.27 36.72
CA LEU A 944 -13.55 13.05 35.41
C LEU A 944 -12.59 13.40 34.27
N ALA A 945 -12.76 12.72 33.13
CA ALA A 945 -12.18 13.17 31.85
C ALA A 945 -12.70 14.58 31.49
N GLU A 946 -11.92 15.36 30.74
CA GLU A 946 -12.25 16.78 30.52
C GLU A 946 -13.61 16.99 29.84
N GLY A 947 -14.32 18.03 30.28
CA GLY A 947 -15.53 18.50 29.61
C GLY A 947 -15.21 19.57 28.57
N SER A 948 -16.20 19.95 27.77
CA SER A 948 -16.06 20.99 26.72
C SER A 948 -15.64 22.38 27.23
N GLY A 949 -15.69 22.64 28.55
CA GLY A 949 -15.13 23.84 29.18
C GLY A 949 -13.60 23.82 29.36
N GLY A 950 -12.95 22.66 29.30
CA GLY A 950 -11.53 22.50 29.65
C GLY A 950 -11.25 22.69 31.16
N GLU A 951 -12.18 22.22 31.99
CA GLU A 951 -12.09 22.24 33.46
C GLU A 951 -12.03 20.81 33.99
N VAL A 952 -11.27 20.63 35.07
CA VAL A 952 -11.08 19.33 35.72
C VAL A 952 -12.00 19.26 36.93
N SER A 953 -12.89 18.27 36.91
CA SER A 953 -13.91 18.06 37.92
C SER A 953 -13.66 16.78 38.71
N PHE A 954 -13.96 16.82 40.00
CA PHE A 954 -13.95 15.68 40.90
C PHE A 954 -15.37 15.44 41.41
N ILE A 955 -15.90 14.21 41.26
CA ILE A 955 -17.20 13.77 41.81
C ILE A 955 -16.97 12.72 42.88
N ALA A 956 -17.72 12.78 43.98
CA ALA A 956 -17.76 11.75 45.02
C ALA A 956 -18.32 10.42 44.48
N THR A 957 -17.64 9.32 44.75
CA THR A 957 -18.02 7.95 44.36
C THR A 957 -19.32 7.49 45.03
N THR A 958 -19.69 8.06 46.17
CA THR A 958 -20.93 7.76 46.90
C THR A 958 -21.87 8.97 46.96
N GLU A 959 -23.16 8.71 47.20
CA GLU A 959 -24.13 9.70 47.67
C GLU A 959 -23.74 10.18 49.09
N VAL A 960 -24.26 11.33 49.54
CA VAL A 960 -24.09 11.79 50.92
C VAL A 960 -25.04 11.05 51.86
N SER A 961 -24.49 10.41 52.89
CA SER A 961 -25.26 9.70 53.94
C SER A 961 -25.86 10.62 55.01
N VAL A 962 -26.81 10.08 55.78
CA VAL A 962 -27.38 10.73 56.98
C VAL A 962 -26.29 11.12 57.99
N GLY A 963 -25.29 10.27 58.19
CA GLY A 963 -24.21 10.46 59.15
C GLY A 963 -23.21 11.53 58.72
N GLU A 964 -22.79 11.51 57.46
CA GLU A 964 -21.92 12.57 56.91
C GLU A 964 -22.61 13.92 56.94
N PHE A 965 -23.89 13.99 56.51
CA PHE A 965 -24.68 15.21 56.60
C PHE A 965 -24.78 15.70 58.05
N ALA A 966 -25.02 14.79 59.01
CA ALA A 966 -25.14 15.14 60.41
C ALA A 966 -23.83 15.69 61.01
N ASP A 967 -22.68 15.07 60.73
CA ASP A 967 -21.39 15.50 61.26
C ASP A 967 -20.82 16.73 60.51
N ILE A 968 -21.18 16.95 59.23
CA ILE A 968 -20.90 18.20 58.51
C ILE A 968 -21.62 19.39 59.18
N VAL A 969 -22.93 19.26 59.41
CA VAL A 969 -23.74 20.34 60.02
C VAL A 969 -23.41 20.53 61.51
N GLY A 970 -23.19 19.44 62.23
CA GLY A 970 -22.83 19.43 63.64
C GLY A 970 -21.48 20.08 63.90
N ALA A 971 -20.45 19.73 63.14
CA ALA A 971 -19.12 20.32 63.29
C ALA A 971 -19.03 21.79 62.83
N ALA A 972 -19.96 22.23 61.97
CA ALA A 972 -20.13 23.64 61.66
C ALA A 972 -20.88 24.41 62.77
N GLY A 973 -21.54 23.72 63.70
CA GLY A 973 -22.33 24.30 64.79
C GLY A 973 -23.71 24.82 64.38
N ARG A 974 -24.27 24.38 63.24
CA ARG A 974 -25.37 25.09 62.54
C ARG A 974 -26.74 24.43 62.60
N TRP A 975 -26.95 23.51 63.54
CA TRP A 975 -28.21 22.78 63.66
C TRP A 975 -29.46 23.65 63.83
N GLU A 976 -29.36 24.83 64.45
CA GLU A 976 -30.48 25.78 64.58
C GLU A 976 -30.95 26.31 63.21
N GLU A 977 -30.01 26.75 62.36
CA GLU A 977 -30.27 27.20 60.99
C GLU A 977 -30.88 26.08 60.15
N TYR A 978 -30.31 24.88 60.21
CA TYR A 978 -30.81 23.70 59.50
C TYR A 978 -32.18 23.24 59.99
N ARG A 979 -32.51 23.42 61.28
CA ARG A 979 -33.87 23.17 61.78
C ARG A 979 -34.90 24.09 61.13
N SER A 980 -34.51 25.27 60.64
CA SER A 980 -35.40 26.17 59.88
C SER A 980 -35.56 25.81 58.39
N LEU A 981 -34.67 24.95 57.87
CA LEU A 981 -34.58 24.58 56.45
C LEU A 981 -35.10 23.16 56.15
N LEU A 982 -34.98 22.25 57.11
CA LEU A 982 -35.43 20.85 57.01
C LEU A 982 -36.87 20.68 57.52
N PRO A 983 -37.59 19.60 57.12
CA PRO A 983 -38.92 19.30 57.64
C PRO A 983 -38.95 19.18 59.17
N LYS A 984 -39.88 19.90 59.79
CA LYS A 984 -40.20 19.81 61.23
C LYS A 984 -41.48 19.01 61.44
N SER A 985 -41.47 18.04 62.36
CA SER A 985 -42.65 17.81 63.19
C SER A 985 -42.89 19.05 64.04
N SER A 986 -44.14 19.41 64.34
CA SER A 986 -44.38 20.38 65.41
C SER A 986 -43.90 19.78 66.75
N GLU A 987 -43.65 20.63 67.74
CA GLU A 987 -43.20 20.21 69.07
C GLU A 987 -44.25 19.29 69.70
N GLY A 988 -43.85 18.09 70.15
CA GLY A 988 -44.75 17.01 70.58
C GLY A 988 -45.71 16.45 69.51
N GLY A 989 -45.55 16.83 68.24
CA GLY A 989 -46.52 16.58 67.18
C GLY A 989 -46.09 15.63 66.07
N ILE A 990 -46.93 15.58 65.04
CA ILE A 990 -46.84 14.63 63.93
C ILE A 990 -45.69 15.00 62.96
N ASP A 991 -44.85 14.01 62.62
CA ASP A 991 -43.93 14.08 61.49
C ASP A 991 -44.73 14.22 60.17
N PRO A 992 -44.58 15.32 59.41
CA PRO A 992 -45.36 15.59 58.21
C PRO A 992 -44.80 14.90 56.96
N ARG A 993 -43.65 14.23 57.07
CA ARG A 993 -43.07 13.44 55.98
C ARG A 993 -43.88 12.18 55.75
N LEU A 994 -44.03 11.81 54.49
CA LEU A 994 -44.80 10.65 54.04
C LEU A 994 -43.86 9.57 53.51
N GLY A 995 -44.32 8.32 53.49
CA GLY A 995 -43.53 7.21 52.95
C GLY A 995 -42.19 7.01 53.68
N PRO A 996 -41.16 6.48 52.99
CA PRO A 996 -39.85 6.20 53.57
C PRO A 996 -39.09 7.46 53.99
N ARG A 997 -38.42 7.39 55.15
CA ARG A 997 -37.50 8.42 55.65
C ARG A 997 -36.38 7.77 56.47
N ALA A 998 -35.13 8.16 56.21
CA ALA A 998 -33.98 7.55 56.88
C ALA A 998 -33.67 8.16 58.26
N TRP A 999 -34.15 9.37 58.57
CA TRP A 999 -33.74 10.13 59.76
C TRP A 999 -34.89 10.83 60.49
N TYR A 1000 -34.71 11.13 61.79
CA TYR A 1000 -35.59 11.92 62.65
C TYR A 1000 -34.80 12.93 63.51
N TRP A 1001 -35.49 13.89 64.13
CA TRP A 1001 -34.88 14.87 65.04
C TRP A 1001 -34.60 14.28 66.43
N ALA A 1002 -33.37 14.42 66.92
CA ALA A 1002 -32.91 13.79 68.16
C ALA A 1002 -33.31 14.60 69.43
N GLY A 1003 -34.56 14.44 69.87
CA GLY A 1003 -35.10 15.05 71.11
C GLY A 1003 -35.70 16.44 70.90
N GLU A 1004 -36.35 17.00 71.94
CA GLU A 1004 -37.07 18.28 71.86
C GLU A 1004 -36.13 19.47 71.54
N THR A 1005 -35.02 19.54 72.27
CA THR A 1005 -33.94 20.50 72.01
C THR A 1005 -33.11 20.17 70.77
N ALA A 1006 -33.44 19.10 70.02
CA ALA A 1006 -32.82 18.58 68.79
C ALA A 1006 -31.45 19.17 68.40
N GLN A 1007 -30.39 18.68 69.04
CA GLN A 1007 -28.99 19.03 68.70
C GLN A 1007 -28.48 18.31 67.43
N GLY A 1008 -29.37 17.67 66.67
CA GLY A 1008 -29.07 17.04 65.38
C GLY A 1008 -30.15 16.07 64.94
N ILE A 1009 -29.85 15.34 63.87
CA ILE A 1009 -30.67 14.22 63.37
C ILE A 1009 -30.06 12.87 63.80
N GLN A 1010 -30.87 11.82 63.82
CA GLN A 1010 -30.44 10.43 64.00
C GLN A 1010 -31.20 9.52 63.01
N PRO A 1011 -30.72 8.29 62.74
CA PRO A 1011 -31.44 7.34 61.92
C PRO A 1011 -32.80 6.96 62.52
N CYS A 1012 -33.82 6.85 61.69
CA CYS A 1012 -35.19 6.55 62.11
C CYS A 1012 -35.29 5.18 62.81
N LYS A 1013 -36.04 5.13 63.91
CA LYS A 1013 -36.24 3.91 64.73
C LYS A 1013 -37.73 3.57 64.79
N PRO A 1014 -38.10 2.28 64.85
CA PRO A 1014 -39.49 1.88 65.01
C PRO A 1014 -40.06 2.32 66.36
N GLY A 1015 -41.31 2.79 66.36
CA GLY A 1015 -42.09 3.02 67.58
C GLY A 1015 -42.58 1.72 68.25
N ALA A 1016 -43.23 1.85 69.41
CA ALA A 1016 -43.89 0.70 70.04
C ALA A 1016 -45.05 0.19 69.15
N GLY A 1017 -44.98 -1.07 68.72
CA GLY A 1017 -45.94 -1.67 67.79
C GLY A 1017 -45.75 -1.28 66.31
N ASP A 1018 -44.61 -0.66 65.98
CA ASP A 1018 -44.20 -0.32 64.62
C ASP A 1018 -43.36 -1.46 64.01
N SER A 1019 -43.89 -2.05 62.95
CA SER A 1019 -43.28 -3.15 62.21
C SER A 1019 -42.51 -2.68 60.97
N SER A 1020 -42.52 -1.40 60.61
CA SER A 1020 -41.84 -0.90 59.42
C SER A 1020 -40.33 -0.68 59.61
N GLY A 1021 -39.75 -1.14 60.72
CA GLY A 1021 -38.35 -0.88 61.07
C GLY A 1021 -38.02 0.61 61.24
N GLY A 1022 -39.03 1.48 61.39
CA GLY A 1022 -38.89 2.93 61.46
C GLY A 1022 -38.89 3.66 60.11
N TRP A 1023 -38.80 2.96 58.96
CA TRP A 1023 -38.73 3.59 57.63
C TRP A 1023 -39.94 4.48 57.31
N VAL A 1024 -41.16 4.00 57.52
CA VAL A 1024 -42.37 4.81 57.33
C VAL A 1024 -42.98 5.25 58.67
N ARG A 1025 -43.98 6.13 58.62
CA ARG A 1025 -44.78 6.48 59.80
C ARG A 1025 -46.10 5.69 59.79
N ILE A 1026 -46.16 4.59 60.53
CA ILE A 1026 -47.42 3.84 60.68
C ILE A 1026 -48.52 4.71 61.31
N SER A 1027 -49.76 4.51 60.86
CA SER A 1027 -50.97 5.05 61.49
C SER A 1027 -51.34 4.22 62.73
N SER A 1028 -52.16 4.77 63.63
CA SER A 1028 -52.65 4.04 64.81
C SER A 1028 -53.45 2.79 64.43
N THR A 1029 -54.12 2.82 63.27
CA THR A 1029 -54.83 1.69 62.64
C THR A 1029 -53.91 0.64 62.02
N MET A 1030 -52.63 0.96 61.79
CA MET A 1030 -51.58 0.02 61.34
C MET A 1030 -50.66 -0.47 62.47
N GLN A 1031 -50.83 0.02 63.70
CA GLN A 1031 -50.10 -0.53 64.85
C GLN A 1031 -50.40 -2.03 65.00
N GLN A 1032 -49.35 -2.81 65.31
CA GLN A 1032 -49.41 -4.27 65.42
C GLN A 1032 -49.79 -5.03 64.13
N LYS A 1033 -49.90 -4.35 62.98
CA LYS A 1033 -49.98 -5.02 61.66
C LYS A 1033 -48.57 -5.25 61.12
N PRO A 1034 -48.29 -6.36 60.41
CA PRO A 1034 -47.02 -6.51 59.69
C PRO A 1034 -47.01 -5.52 58.52
N TYR A 1035 -46.12 -4.54 58.55
CA TYR A 1035 -46.02 -3.54 57.49
C TYR A 1035 -45.41 -4.16 56.23
N TYR A 1036 -44.44 -5.07 56.38
CA TYR A 1036 -43.86 -5.86 55.29
C TYR A 1036 -44.54 -7.24 55.15
N PRO A 1037 -44.55 -7.86 53.95
CA PRO A 1037 -45.06 -9.22 53.75
C PRO A 1037 -44.17 -10.29 54.40
N ASP A 1038 -44.77 -11.43 54.73
CA ASP A 1038 -44.08 -12.55 55.39
C ASP A 1038 -42.85 -13.02 54.59
N GLY A 1039 -41.71 -13.15 55.28
CA GLY A 1039 -40.43 -13.55 54.70
C GLY A 1039 -39.60 -12.40 54.12
N MET A 1040 -40.17 -11.20 53.92
CA MET A 1040 -39.40 -10.02 53.53
C MET A 1040 -38.64 -9.46 54.75
N THR A 1041 -37.32 -9.38 54.65
CA THR A 1041 -36.46 -8.78 55.69
C THR A 1041 -35.99 -7.41 55.20
N VAL A 1042 -36.19 -6.37 56.01
CA VAL A 1042 -35.85 -4.99 55.66
C VAL A 1042 -34.97 -4.41 56.75
N SER A 1043 -33.72 -4.08 56.43
CA SER A 1043 -32.79 -3.41 57.34
C SER A 1043 -33.37 -2.06 57.78
N PRO A 1044 -33.32 -1.70 59.07
CA PRO A 1044 -33.76 -0.38 59.53
C PRO A 1044 -32.81 0.72 59.04
N PRO A 1045 -33.22 2.00 59.05
CA PRO A 1045 -32.35 3.12 58.72
C PRO A 1045 -31.10 3.18 59.61
N ALA A 1046 -29.97 3.51 59.00
CA ALA A 1046 -28.66 3.60 59.64
C ALA A 1046 -27.96 4.93 59.31
N MET A 1047 -26.76 5.15 59.85
CA MET A 1047 -25.99 6.39 59.60
C MET A 1047 -25.45 6.46 58.18
N ASP A 1048 -25.23 5.31 57.54
CA ASP A 1048 -24.77 5.15 56.15
C ASP A 1048 -25.93 5.06 55.13
N SER A 1049 -27.20 5.11 55.56
CA SER A 1049 -28.32 5.31 54.65
C SER A 1049 -28.26 6.69 53.97
N PRO A 1050 -28.71 6.84 52.71
CA PRO A 1050 -28.60 8.10 51.98
C PRO A 1050 -29.44 9.23 52.58
N MET A 1051 -28.94 10.46 52.46
CA MET A 1051 -29.58 11.66 52.97
C MET A 1051 -30.71 12.15 52.05
N GLN A 1052 -31.88 11.52 52.16
CA GLN A 1052 -33.16 11.98 51.61
C GLN A 1052 -33.91 12.96 52.54
N TYR A 1053 -35.08 13.44 52.12
CA TYR A 1053 -35.88 14.51 52.76
C TYR A 1053 -35.10 15.80 53.05
N VAL A 1054 -34.08 16.06 52.24
CA VAL A 1054 -33.29 17.30 52.23
C VAL A 1054 -33.72 18.18 51.05
N GLY A 1055 -34.02 19.45 51.31
CA GLY A 1055 -34.26 20.44 50.25
C GLY A 1055 -32.95 20.87 49.57
N PRO A 1056 -32.99 21.44 48.35
CA PRO A 1056 -31.78 21.82 47.62
C PRO A 1056 -30.98 22.92 48.34
N VAL A 1057 -31.64 23.77 49.14
CA VAL A 1057 -30.99 24.81 49.97
C VAL A 1057 -30.13 24.18 51.07
N PRO A 1058 -30.66 23.38 52.03
CA PRO A 1058 -29.81 22.72 53.03
C PRO A 1058 -28.82 21.70 52.43
N ALA A 1059 -29.15 21.03 51.32
CA ALA A 1059 -28.22 20.13 50.64
C ALA A 1059 -26.99 20.89 50.06
N LEU A 1060 -27.22 21.98 49.33
CA LEU A 1060 -26.12 22.78 48.80
C LEU A 1060 -25.33 23.47 49.92
N LEU A 1061 -26.01 23.95 50.97
CA LEU A 1061 -25.34 24.54 52.13
C LEU A 1061 -24.41 23.54 52.84
N ALA A 1062 -24.78 22.26 52.90
CA ALA A 1062 -23.93 21.20 53.44
C ALA A 1062 -22.73 20.91 52.53
N ALA A 1063 -22.93 20.87 51.20
CA ALA A 1063 -21.82 20.77 50.25
C ALA A 1063 -20.84 21.96 50.37
N ARG A 1064 -21.34 23.19 50.50
CA ARG A 1064 -20.51 24.39 50.68
C ARG A 1064 -19.71 24.38 51.99
N LEU A 1065 -20.23 23.79 53.06
CA LEU A 1065 -19.50 23.62 54.33
C LEU A 1065 -18.26 22.71 54.21
N VAL A 1066 -18.19 21.86 53.18
CA VAL A 1066 -17.03 21.03 52.85
C VAL A 1066 -16.34 21.45 51.53
N GLY A 1067 -16.46 22.73 51.16
CA GLY A 1067 -15.83 23.31 49.96
C GLY A 1067 -16.39 22.82 48.62
N CYS A 1068 -17.33 21.87 48.65
CA CYS A 1068 -17.93 21.21 47.48
C CYS A 1068 -19.20 21.93 47.00
N ARG A 1069 -19.80 21.42 45.93
CA ARG A 1069 -21.06 21.84 45.30
C ARG A 1069 -21.81 20.61 44.79
N PHE A 1070 -22.99 20.82 44.18
CA PHE A 1070 -23.61 19.78 43.36
C PHE A 1070 -22.80 19.53 42.07
N PRO A 1071 -22.89 18.32 41.47
CA PRO A 1071 -22.51 18.09 40.09
C PRO A 1071 -23.33 18.96 39.12
N SER A 1072 -22.80 19.18 37.92
CA SER A 1072 -23.57 19.51 36.73
C SER A 1072 -24.02 18.24 36.01
N VAL A 1073 -25.04 18.38 35.15
CA VAL A 1073 -25.55 17.31 34.29
C VAL A 1073 -24.42 16.65 33.48
N GLU A 1074 -23.51 17.45 32.93
CA GLU A 1074 -22.41 16.95 32.08
C GLU A 1074 -21.24 16.34 32.89
N GLU A 1075 -21.09 16.65 34.17
CA GLU A 1075 -20.17 15.93 35.06
C GLU A 1075 -20.78 14.58 35.47
N TRP A 1076 -22.04 14.58 35.88
CA TRP A 1076 -22.77 13.38 36.27
C TRP A 1076 -22.89 12.37 35.11
N LYS A 1077 -23.19 12.84 33.88
CA LYS A 1077 -23.22 11.98 32.68
C LYS A 1077 -21.84 11.42 32.31
N ARG A 1078 -20.76 12.18 32.54
CA ARG A 1078 -19.38 11.67 32.37
C ARG A 1078 -19.01 10.63 33.42
N ALA A 1079 -19.50 10.75 34.65
CA ALA A 1079 -19.33 9.73 35.69
C ALA A 1079 -20.00 8.41 35.26
N LEU A 1080 -21.28 8.48 34.85
CA LEU A 1080 -22.03 7.32 34.35
C LEU A 1080 -21.38 6.69 33.10
N ALA A 1081 -20.93 7.50 32.15
CA ALA A 1081 -20.27 7.01 30.94
C ALA A 1081 -18.88 6.39 31.21
N GLY A 1082 -18.23 6.74 32.32
CA GLY A 1082 -16.92 6.20 32.70
C GLY A 1082 -16.99 4.78 33.28
N ASP A 1083 -18.07 4.43 33.98
CA ASP A 1083 -18.30 3.09 34.52
C ASP A 1083 -19.10 2.17 33.59
N GLY A 1084 -19.86 2.74 32.66
CA GLY A 1084 -20.78 1.99 31.81
C GLY A 1084 -22.11 1.67 32.51
N PRO A 1085 -22.86 0.64 32.06
CA PRO A 1085 -24.17 0.33 32.61
C PRO A 1085 -24.07 -0.18 34.06
N THR A 1086 -24.69 0.54 35.01
CA THR A 1086 -24.82 0.09 36.41
C THR A 1086 -25.50 -1.28 36.45
N PRO A 1087 -24.82 -2.35 36.93
CA PRO A 1087 -25.44 -3.67 37.05
C PRO A 1087 -26.32 -3.71 38.30
N ASN A 1088 -27.55 -4.24 38.16
CA ASN A 1088 -28.54 -4.31 39.23
C ASN A 1088 -28.73 -2.97 39.99
N PRO A 1089 -29.16 -1.89 39.31
CA PRO A 1089 -29.41 -0.60 39.96
C PRO A 1089 -30.61 -0.72 40.92
N ASN A 1090 -30.53 -0.08 42.09
CA ASN A 1090 -31.65 -0.06 43.06
C ASN A 1090 -32.78 0.87 42.56
N LEU A 1091 -33.66 0.34 41.71
CA LEU A 1091 -34.83 0.99 41.13
C LEU A 1091 -36.07 0.14 41.46
N ARG A 1092 -37.29 0.71 41.44
CA ARG A 1092 -38.53 -0.05 41.69
C ARG A 1092 -38.58 -1.37 40.90
N ASP A 1093 -38.62 -2.48 41.60
CA ASP A 1093 -38.45 -3.82 41.05
C ASP A 1093 -39.57 -4.78 41.51
N ALA A 1094 -39.31 -6.09 41.38
CA ALA A 1094 -40.21 -7.10 41.91
C ALA A 1094 -40.25 -7.14 43.45
N THR A 1095 -39.18 -6.78 44.18
CA THR A 1095 -39.21 -6.64 45.65
C THR A 1095 -40.07 -5.47 46.11
N TRP A 1096 -39.93 -4.29 45.49
CA TRP A 1096 -40.83 -3.15 45.68
C TRP A 1096 -42.29 -3.50 45.38
N LYS A 1097 -42.55 -4.28 44.33
CA LYS A 1097 -43.90 -4.72 43.97
C LYS A 1097 -44.53 -5.66 45.01
N LYS A 1098 -43.75 -6.55 45.63
CA LYS A 1098 -44.23 -7.46 46.71
C LYS A 1098 -44.76 -6.66 47.89
N GLU A 1099 -44.00 -5.66 48.34
CA GLU A 1099 -44.42 -4.72 49.39
C GLU A 1099 -45.67 -3.94 48.99
N TYR A 1100 -45.70 -3.39 47.77
CA TYR A 1100 -46.82 -2.59 47.30
C TYR A 1100 -48.15 -3.36 47.33
N GLU A 1101 -48.20 -4.58 46.79
CA GLU A 1101 -49.43 -5.40 46.80
C GLU A 1101 -49.78 -5.94 48.19
N HIS A 1102 -48.84 -5.94 49.14
CA HIS A 1102 -49.10 -6.19 50.56
C HIS A 1102 -49.76 -4.98 51.23
N ILE A 1103 -49.14 -3.79 51.14
CA ILE A 1103 -49.69 -2.54 51.69
C ILE A 1103 -51.10 -2.22 51.16
N LYS A 1104 -51.33 -2.48 49.88
CA LYS A 1104 -52.62 -2.29 49.19
C LYS A 1104 -53.78 -3.05 49.86
N GLN A 1105 -53.54 -4.21 50.47
CA GLN A 1105 -54.56 -4.97 51.21
C GLN A 1105 -55.05 -4.21 52.44
N PHE A 1106 -54.22 -3.34 53.02
CA PHE A 1106 -54.55 -2.53 54.19
C PHE A 1106 -55.15 -1.17 53.84
N THR A 1107 -55.52 -0.87 52.58
CA THR A 1107 -56.03 0.47 52.16
C THR A 1107 -57.11 1.05 53.09
N GLY A 1108 -58.02 0.22 53.61
CA GLY A 1108 -59.07 0.63 54.55
C GLY A 1108 -58.59 1.06 55.96
N LEU A 1109 -57.31 0.81 56.29
CA LEU A 1109 -56.64 1.19 57.55
C LEU A 1109 -55.79 2.45 57.41
N SER A 1110 -55.83 3.15 56.26
CA SER A 1110 -54.99 4.33 55.98
C SER A 1110 -53.49 4.08 56.25
N PRO A 1111 -52.84 3.17 55.51
CA PRO A 1111 -51.40 2.96 55.59
C PRO A 1111 -50.65 4.13 54.95
N GLN A 1112 -49.34 4.25 55.25
CA GLN A 1112 -48.44 4.95 54.33
C GLN A 1112 -48.25 4.08 53.09
N TRP A 1113 -48.04 4.70 51.93
CA TRP A 1113 -47.72 3.98 50.70
C TRP A 1113 -46.22 4.07 50.41
N PRO A 1114 -45.58 3.00 49.88
CA PRO A 1114 -44.16 2.98 49.51
C PRO A 1114 -43.71 4.17 48.64
N ALA A 1115 -44.57 4.63 47.73
CA ALA A 1115 -44.32 5.78 46.85
C ALA A 1115 -44.74 7.16 47.41
N SER A 1116 -45.09 7.27 48.70
CA SER A 1116 -45.55 8.56 49.24
C SER A 1116 -44.39 9.53 49.46
N GLY A 1117 -44.48 10.73 48.91
CA GLY A 1117 -43.49 11.80 49.13
C GLY A 1117 -42.30 11.80 48.16
N ILE A 1118 -42.33 10.95 47.14
CA ILE A 1118 -41.31 10.88 46.09
C ILE A 1118 -41.24 12.15 45.24
N PHE A 1119 -40.12 12.33 44.55
CA PHE A 1119 -40.02 13.27 43.44
C PHE A 1119 -40.88 12.84 42.26
N LEU A 1120 -41.50 13.84 41.62
CA LEU A 1120 -42.13 13.72 40.30
C LEU A 1120 -41.65 14.90 39.44
N PRO A 1121 -41.23 14.67 38.18
CA PRO A 1121 -40.87 15.72 37.24
C PRO A 1121 -41.93 16.82 37.12
N ALA A 1122 -41.50 18.08 37.05
CA ALA A 1122 -42.43 19.22 36.99
C ALA A 1122 -43.34 19.14 35.74
N GLY A 1123 -44.64 18.90 35.97
CA GLY A 1123 -45.66 18.72 34.93
C GLY A 1123 -46.26 17.31 34.89
N GLN A 1124 -45.60 16.31 35.51
CA GLN A 1124 -46.16 14.98 35.66
C GLN A 1124 -47.29 14.97 36.71
N ALA A 1125 -48.43 14.39 36.37
CA ALA A 1125 -49.54 14.22 37.30
C ALA A 1125 -49.21 13.13 38.35
N PRO A 1126 -49.51 13.33 39.64
CA PRO A 1126 -49.35 12.28 40.64
C PRO A 1126 -50.19 11.05 40.33
N ILE A 1127 -49.56 9.88 40.28
CA ILE A 1127 -50.28 8.61 40.19
C ILE A 1127 -50.98 8.40 41.54
N SER A 1128 -52.29 8.13 41.51
CA SER A 1128 -53.04 7.82 42.73
C SER A 1128 -52.47 6.57 43.38
N ALA A 1129 -52.07 6.64 44.65
CA ALA A 1129 -51.28 5.59 45.29
C ALA A 1129 -51.78 4.13 45.10
N PRO A 1130 -53.10 3.81 45.09
CA PRO A 1130 -53.60 2.46 44.80
C PRO A 1130 -53.39 1.94 43.36
N ASN A 1131 -52.88 2.77 42.45
CA ASN A 1131 -52.57 2.44 41.04
C ASN A 1131 -51.06 2.55 40.70
N ASP A 1132 -50.18 2.89 41.64
CA ASP A 1132 -48.74 3.12 41.38
C ASP A 1132 -47.89 1.82 41.40
N GLY A 1133 -48.55 0.65 41.41
CA GLY A 1133 -47.96 -0.67 41.66
C GLY A 1133 -47.10 -1.30 40.56
N LEU A 1134 -46.55 -0.49 39.64
CA LEU A 1134 -45.76 -0.97 38.51
C LEU A 1134 -44.26 -0.83 38.81
N PRO A 1135 -43.46 -1.89 38.61
CA PRO A 1135 -42.01 -1.82 38.73
C PRO A 1135 -41.43 -1.04 37.55
N ALA A 1136 -40.38 -0.26 37.81
CA ALA A 1136 -39.62 0.44 36.80
C ALA A 1136 -38.68 -0.50 36.03
N VAL A 1137 -38.14 -1.53 36.69
CA VAL A 1137 -37.22 -2.52 36.11
C VAL A 1137 -37.70 -3.97 36.28
N THR A 1138 -37.19 -4.86 35.43
CA THR A 1138 -37.49 -6.31 35.48
C THR A 1138 -36.51 -7.12 36.33
N THR A 1139 -35.37 -6.54 36.69
CA THR A 1139 -34.35 -7.16 37.54
C THR A 1139 -34.73 -6.95 39.00
N ASP A 1140 -34.85 -8.04 39.77
CA ASP A 1140 -35.06 -8.00 41.22
C ASP A 1140 -33.68 -7.86 41.90
N ASP A 1141 -33.47 -6.79 42.67
CA ASP A 1141 -32.19 -6.57 43.37
C ASP A 1141 -32.24 -6.98 44.86
N GLY A 1142 -33.44 -7.25 45.38
CA GLY A 1142 -33.70 -7.65 46.76
C GLY A 1142 -33.78 -6.51 47.78
N VAL A 1143 -33.67 -5.24 47.37
CA VAL A 1143 -33.64 -4.07 48.27
C VAL A 1143 -34.95 -3.28 48.15
N LEU A 1144 -35.70 -3.18 49.25
CA LEU A 1144 -37.00 -2.48 49.23
C LEU A 1144 -36.89 -0.94 49.25
N TRP A 1145 -35.93 -0.42 50.02
CA TRP A 1145 -35.77 1.02 50.27
C TRP A 1145 -34.44 1.51 49.71
N PHE A 1146 -33.43 1.68 50.56
CA PHE A 1146 -32.15 2.24 50.15
C PHE A 1146 -31.00 1.38 50.69
N ARG A 1147 -29.98 1.17 49.86
CA ARG A 1147 -28.70 0.58 50.23
C ARG A 1147 -27.90 1.58 51.08
N PRO A 1148 -27.04 1.10 52.00
CA PRO A 1148 -25.98 1.92 52.58
C PRO A 1148 -25.08 2.50 51.49
N VAL A 1149 -24.76 3.79 51.52
CA VAL A 1149 -23.95 4.45 50.46
C VAL A 1149 -22.51 3.89 50.37
N ASN A 1150 -22.06 3.25 51.46
CA ASN A 1150 -20.76 2.60 51.60
C ASN A 1150 -20.77 1.13 51.10
N GLU A 1151 -21.92 0.57 50.70
CA GLU A 1151 -22.01 -0.77 50.13
C GLU A 1151 -21.27 -0.83 48.79
N LYS A 1152 -20.34 -1.77 48.64
CA LYS A 1152 -19.43 -1.81 47.49
C LYS A 1152 -20.11 -2.42 46.26
N THR A 1153 -20.47 -1.57 45.31
CA THR A 1153 -20.87 -1.98 43.96
C THR A 1153 -19.67 -2.47 43.14
N THR A 1154 -19.92 -2.96 41.91
CA THR A 1154 -18.85 -3.33 40.96
C THR A 1154 -18.39 -2.17 40.07
N THR A 1155 -18.91 -0.96 40.28
CA THR A 1155 -18.59 0.27 39.53
C THR A 1155 -17.83 1.28 40.41
N THR A 1156 -17.11 2.24 39.80
CA THR A 1156 -16.32 3.24 40.52
C THR A 1156 -17.20 4.22 41.30
N PHE A 1157 -18.31 4.64 40.70
CA PHE A 1157 -19.37 5.39 41.33
C PHE A 1157 -20.48 4.40 41.74
N HIS A 1158 -20.83 4.43 43.02
CA HIS A 1158 -21.93 3.65 43.57
C HIS A 1158 -23.26 4.35 43.26
N ASP A 1159 -24.24 3.55 42.84
CA ASP A 1159 -25.65 3.92 42.68
C ASP A 1159 -25.93 5.27 41.98
N LEU A 1160 -25.18 5.61 40.92
CA LEU A 1160 -25.58 6.73 40.03
C LEU A 1160 -26.96 6.50 39.42
N ILE A 1161 -27.30 5.24 39.11
CA ILE A 1161 -28.65 4.86 38.68
C ILE A 1161 -29.28 4.06 39.82
N GLY A 1162 -30.37 4.58 40.38
CA GLY A 1162 -31.06 3.98 41.52
C GLY A 1162 -30.77 4.67 42.84
N ASN A 1163 -30.98 3.94 43.93
CA ASN A 1163 -30.92 4.39 45.32
C ASN A 1163 -31.73 5.68 45.56
N VAL A 1164 -31.11 6.87 45.66
CA VAL A 1164 -31.83 8.15 45.63
C VAL A 1164 -31.46 8.99 44.42
N SER A 1165 -32.44 9.70 43.84
CA SER A 1165 -32.14 10.63 42.76
C SER A 1165 -31.34 11.83 43.27
N GLU A 1166 -30.44 12.36 42.45
CA GLU A 1166 -29.47 13.38 42.87
C GLU A 1166 -29.86 14.78 42.38
N TYR A 1167 -29.74 15.78 43.26
CA TYR A 1167 -29.71 17.18 42.82
C TYR A 1167 -28.46 17.48 41.98
N VAL A 1168 -28.66 17.95 40.75
CA VAL A 1168 -27.60 18.48 39.86
C VAL A 1168 -27.96 19.86 39.31
N SER A 1169 -26.99 20.63 38.83
CA SER A 1169 -27.19 22.02 38.41
C SER A 1169 -26.52 22.37 37.07
N ASP A 1170 -27.30 22.92 36.14
CA ASP A 1170 -26.80 23.51 34.89
C ASP A 1170 -25.92 24.76 35.15
N GLY A 1171 -25.91 25.27 36.40
CA GLY A 1171 -25.07 26.38 36.85
C GLY A 1171 -23.99 25.97 37.86
N ALA A 1172 -23.60 24.70 37.94
CA ALA A 1172 -22.79 24.16 39.04
C ALA A 1172 -21.52 24.98 39.38
N LEU A 1173 -20.77 25.45 38.39
CA LEU A 1173 -19.56 26.26 38.58
C LEU A 1173 -19.81 27.57 39.36
N VAL A 1174 -20.97 28.20 39.14
CA VAL A 1174 -21.38 29.40 39.88
C VAL A 1174 -21.57 29.07 41.37
N LEU A 1175 -22.04 27.86 41.67
CA LEU A 1175 -22.24 27.38 43.05
C LEU A 1175 -20.91 27.18 43.80
N GLU A 1176 -19.79 27.03 43.10
CA GLU A 1176 -18.48 26.80 43.74
C GLU A 1176 -17.88 28.07 44.37
N GLY A 1177 -18.26 29.24 43.85
CA GLY A 1177 -17.93 30.55 44.44
C GLY A 1177 -18.87 30.99 45.57
N VAL A 1178 -19.94 30.24 45.85
CA VAL A 1178 -20.96 30.63 46.83
C VAL A 1178 -20.42 30.51 48.25
N ALA A 1179 -20.62 31.56 49.06
CA ALA A 1179 -20.33 31.52 50.48
C ALA A 1179 -21.27 30.53 51.19
N PRO A 1180 -20.83 29.78 52.22
CA PRO A 1180 -21.69 28.87 52.97
C PRO A 1180 -22.64 29.63 53.90
N THR A 1181 -23.54 30.47 53.39
CA THR A 1181 -24.66 31.06 54.15
C THR A 1181 -25.98 30.76 53.46
N ARG A 1182 -27.05 30.68 54.24
CA ARG A 1182 -28.41 30.49 53.71
C ARG A 1182 -28.73 31.51 52.61
N GLU A 1183 -28.41 32.78 52.81
CA GLU A 1183 -28.76 33.88 51.92
C GLU A 1183 -28.04 33.76 50.58
N ALA A 1184 -26.74 33.43 50.61
CA ALA A 1184 -25.94 33.22 49.41
C ALA A 1184 -26.38 31.96 48.64
N VAL A 1185 -26.77 30.89 49.34
CA VAL A 1185 -27.29 29.65 48.75
C VAL A 1185 -28.70 29.81 48.19
N GLU A 1186 -29.62 30.47 48.91
CA GLU A 1186 -30.96 30.80 48.40
C GLU A 1186 -30.89 31.75 47.18
N ALA A 1187 -29.95 32.70 47.17
CA ALA A 1187 -29.73 33.57 46.01
C ALA A 1187 -29.16 32.81 44.80
N ALA A 1188 -28.14 31.96 44.99
CA ALA A 1188 -27.48 31.25 43.90
C ALA A 1188 -28.30 30.11 43.28
N LEU A 1189 -29.29 29.58 44.00
CA LEU A 1189 -30.29 28.66 43.47
C LEU A 1189 -31.45 29.37 42.75
N GLU A 1190 -31.55 30.69 42.86
CA GLU A 1190 -32.57 31.54 42.21
C GLU A 1190 -34.01 31.00 42.46
N LYS A 1191 -34.79 30.76 41.39
CA LYS A 1191 -36.10 30.08 41.45
C LYS A 1191 -36.00 28.57 41.16
N GLY A 1192 -34.80 28.00 41.15
CA GLY A 1192 -34.53 26.63 40.72
C GLY A 1192 -34.43 26.44 39.21
N GLU A 1193 -34.36 27.50 38.40
CA GLU A 1193 -34.42 27.42 36.92
C GLU A 1193 -33.30 26.55 36.31
N LYS A 1194 -32.13 26.46 36.97
CA LYS A 1194 -30.98 25.63 36.61
C LYS A 1194 -30.87 24.31 37.41
N LEU A 1195 -31.75 24.09 38.38
CA LEU A 1195 -31.74 22.90 39.25
C LEU A 1195 -32.47 21.73 38.58
N ARG A 1196 -31.89 20.54 38.69
CA ARG A 1196 -32.41 19.29 38.13
C ARG A 1196 -32.35 18.18 39.19
N VAL A 1197 -33.09 17.10 38.94
CA VAL A 1197 -32.95 15.81 39.62
C VAL A 1197 -32.69 14.74 38.55
N ILE A 1198 -31.77 13.80 38.81
CA ILE A 1198 -31.33 12.77 37.85
C ILE A 1198 -30.99 11.45 38.57
N GLY A 1199 -30.83 10.35 37.85
CA GLY A 1199 -30.47 9.01 38.36
C GLY A 1199 -31.63 8.04 38.51
N GLY A 1200 -32.84 8.55 38.77
CA GLY A 1200 -33.92 7.70 39.28
C GLY A 1200 -33.64 7.27 40.72
N SER A 1201 -34.47 6.40 41.28
CA SER A 1201 -34.41 6.01 42.69
C SER A 1201 -35.13 4.68 42.87
N ALA A 1202 -34.91 4.04 44.02
CA ALA A 1202 -35.67 2.85 44.45
C ALA A 1202 -37.19 3.06 44.42
N LEU A 1203 -37.65 4.33 44.46
CA LEU A 1203 -39.04 4.73 44.53
C LEU A 1203 -39.54 5.47 43.27
N SER A 1204 -38.72 5.59 42.22
CA SER A 1204 -39.09 6.23 40.95
C SER A 1204 -40.09 5.38 40.15
N PRO A 1205 -41.20 5.95 39.64
CA PRO A 1205 -42.22 5.21 38.91
C PRO A 1205 -41.74 4.72 37.53
N GLN A 1206 -42.41 3.69 37.03
CA GLN A 1206 -42.16 3.17 35.68
C GLN A 1206 -42.29 4.28 34.62
N GLY A 1207 -41.28 4.39 33.75
CA GLY A 1207 -41.24 5.39 32.67
C GLY A 1207 -40.53 6.70 33.04
N GLN A 1208 -40.09 6.90 34.28
CA GLN A 1208 -39.19 8.02 34.60
C GLN A 1208 -37.79 7.76 34.01
N ALA A 1209 -37.33 8.64 33.11
CA ALA A 1209 -36.02 8.52 32.49
C ALA A 1209 -34.91 8.82 33.50
N THR A 1210 -34.05 7.83 33.77
CA THR A 1210 -33.02 7.86 34.82
C THR A 1210 -31.77 8.63 34.43
N ASN A 1211 -31.43 8.67 33.13
CA ASN A 1211 -30.28 9.38 32.58
C ASN A 1211 -30.61 10.79 32.04
N GLU A 1212 -31.86 11.25 32.20
CA GLU A 1212 -32.32 12.58 31.77
C GLU A 1212 -32.54 13.52 32.97
N PRO A 1213 -32.01 14.76 32.92
CA PRO A 1213 -32.14 15.72 34.03
C PRO A 1213 -33.55 16.32 34.11
N GLN A 1214 -34.31 15.92 35.13
CA GLN A 1214 -35.70 16.31 35.31
C GLN A 1214 -35.83 17.69 36.01
N PRO A 1215 -36.77 18.56 35.58
CA PRO A 1215 -36.95 19.89 36.18
C PRO A 1215 -37.60 19.81 37.57
N VAL A 1216 -37.05 20.58 38.53
CA VAL A 1216 -37.50 20.57 39.93
C VAL A 1216 -38.56 21.64 40.21
N ASN A 1217 -39.68 21.25 40.83
CA ASN A 1217 -40.65 22.19 41.39
C ASN A 1217 -40.09 22.83 42.68
N PHE A 1218 -39.32 23.91 42.52
CA PHE A 1218 -38.52 24.50 43.61
C PHE A 1218 -39.32 24.92 44.87
N PRO A 1219 -40.55 25.46 44.78
CA PRO A 1219 -41.40 25.68 45.96
C PRO A 1219 -41.76 24.40 46.73
N GLN A 1220 -41.95 23.27 46.04
CA GLN A 1220 -42.23 21.98 46.67
C GLN A 1220 -40.96 21.33 47.23
N SER A 1221 -39.86 21.36 46.47
CA SER A 1221 -38.58 20.74 46.86
C SER A 1221 -37.92 21.39 48.08
N ARG A 1222 -38.37 22.57 48.54
CA ARG A 1222 -37.95 23.14 49.84
C ARG A 1222 -38.16 22.19 51.02
N ARG A 1223 -39.04 21.20 50.93
CA ARG A 1223 -39.24 20.14 51.95
C ARG A 1223 -38.38 18.88 51.74
N GLY A 1224 -37.66 18.79 50.62
CA GLY A 1224 -37.09 17.53 50.15
C GLY A 1224 -38.17 16.51 49.73
N TYR A 1225 -37.70 15.35 49.26
CA TYR A 1225 -38.53 14.21 48.85
C TYR A 1225 -38.04 12.94 49.56
N SER A 1226 -38.86 11.91 49.65
CA SER A 1226 -38.49 10.62 50.28
C SER A 1226 -37.36 9.87 49.57
N ASP A 1227 -37.06 10.25 48.33
CA ASP A 1227 -36.17 9.52 47.41
C ASP A 1227 -35.19 10.43 46.64
N VAL A 1228 -34.98 11.67 47.11
CA VAL A 1228 -33.99 12.60 46.53
C VAL A 1228 -32.96 12.99 47.57
N GLY A 1229 -31.69 12.73 47.24
CA GLY A 1229 -30.51 13.15 47.97
C GLY A 1229 -29.57 13.99 47.10
N PHE A 1230 -28.28 13.89 47.37
CA PHE A 1230 -27.24 14.61 46.61
C PHE A 1230 -25.87 13.95 46.74
N ARG A 1231 -25.01 14.27 45.76
CA ARG A 1231 -23.61 13.88 45.67
C ARG A 1231 -22.73 15.13 45.73
N LEU A 1232 -21.48 14.99 46.15
CA LEU A 1232 -20.52 16.10 46.21
C LEU A 1232 -19.68 16.19 44.92
N ALA A 1233 -19.40 17.42 44.49
CA ALA A 1233 -18.44 17.71 43.43
C ALA A 1233 -17.59 18.95 43.76
N PHE A 1234 -16.40 19.06 43.16
CA PHE A 1234 -15.59 20.29 43.16
C PHE A 1234 -14.70 20.36 41.90
N SER A 1235 -14.18 21.55 41.60
CA SER A 1235 -13.34 21.82 40.42
C SER A 1235 -11.87 22.05 40.80
N ALA A 1236 -11.01 21.90 39.81
CA ALA A 1236 -9.58 22.15 39.90
C ALA A 1236 -9.16 23.25 38.90
N PRO A 1237 -8.34 24.25 39.30
CA PRO A 1237 -7.93 25.32 38.41
C PRO A 1237 -7.23 24.82 37.14
N ARG A 1238 -7.76 25.20 35.98
CA ARG A 1238 -7.28 24.80 34.64
C ARG A 1238 -5.76 24.91 34.45
N ALA A 1239 -5.13 25.95 35.02
CA ALA A 1239 -3.70 26.19 34.93
C ALA A 1239 -2.81 25.14 35.66
N ALA A 1240 -3.36 24.38 36.60
CA ALA A 1240 -2.60 23.50 37.50
C ALA A 1240 -2.70 22.00 37.18
N GLY A 1241 -3.57 21.57 36.25
CA GLY A 1241 -3.77 20.13 36.06
C GLY A 1241 -4.73 19.68 34.96
N ALA A 1242 -5.08 20.53 33.99
CA ALA A 1242 -5.95 20.20 32.86
C ALA A 1242 -5.37 19.08 31.96
N ALA A 1243 -4.93 19.43 30.75
CA ALA A 1243 -4.22 18.52 29.86
C ALA A 1243 -2.97 17.92 30.54
N GLY A 1244 -2.73 16.62 30.35
CA GLY A 1244 -1.55 15.91 30.84
C GLY A 1244 -0.24 16.41 30.21
N VAL A 1245 0.94 16.06 30.75
CA VAL A 1245 2.23 16.51 30.17
C VAL A 1245 2.34 16.14 28.69
N GLY A 1246 2.03 14.89 28.34
CA GLY A 1246 1.98 14.42 26.94
C GLY A 1246 0.98 15.16 26.06
N GLU A 1247 -0.19 15.52 26.58
CA GLU A 1247 -1.24 16.21 25.83
C GLU A 1247 -0.91 17.70 25.61
N ARG A 1248 -0.36 18.38 26.64
CA ARG A 1248 0.20 19.74 26.50
C ARG A 1248 1.35 19.75 25.49
N LEU A 1249 2.16 18.69 25.47
CA LEU A 1249 3.26 18.51 24.54
C LEU A 1249 2.79 18.17 23.11
N GLN A 1250 1.70 17.40 22.95
CA GLN A 1250 1.03 17.18 21.67
C GLN A 1250 0.40 18.48 21.13
N SER A 1251 -0.20 19.29 21.98
CA SER A 1251 -0.70 20.62 21.60
C SER A 1251 0.42 21.57 21.19
N ALA A 1252 1.55 21.55 21.90
CA ALA A 1252 2.77 22.27 21.51
C ALA A 1252 3.31 21.78 20.16
N LEU A 1253 3.38 20.46 19.93
CA LEU A 1253 3.78 19.87 18.65
C LEU A 1253 2.80 20.23 17.50
N GLY A 1254 1.49 20.20 17.75
CA GLY A 1254 0.46 20.49 16.75
C GLY A 1254 0.44 21.96 16.32
N SER A 1255 0.71 22.88 17.26
CA SER A 1255 0.90 24.31 16.98
C SER A 1255 2.28 24.62 16.37
N SER A 1256 3.29 23.77 16.60
CA SER A 1256 4.64 23.93 16.08
C SER A 1256 4.85 23.09 14.81
N GLY A 1257 4.43 23.63 13.67
CA GLY A 1257 4.55 22.96 12.37
C GLY A 1257 5.99 22.64 11.94
N TYR A 1258 6.13 21.68 11.03
CA TYR A 1258 7.40 21.38 10.37
C TYR A 1258 7.90 22.62 9.60
N LEU A 1259 9.20 22.89 9.68
CA LEU A 1259 9.80 24.00 8.95
C LEU A 1259 9.92 23.67 7.46
N PRO A 1260 9.54 24.60 6.55
CA PRO A 1260 9.74 24.44 5.12
C PRO A 1260 11.23 24.43 4.77
N ALA A 1261 11.56 23.89 3.59
CA ALA A 1261 12.91 24.01 3.06
C ALA A 1261 13.27 25.49 2.85
N GLN A 1262 14.30 25.97 3.56
CA GLN A 1262 14.89 27.28 3.27
C GLN A 1262 15.57 27.24 1.89
N LYS A 1263 15.26 28.24 1.06
CA LYS A 1263 15.86 28.47 -0.27
C LYS A 1263 17.07 29.39 -0.15
#